data_AF-A0A835JF98-F1
#
_entry.id   AF-A0A835JF98-F1
#
_cell.length_a   1.000
_cell.length_b   1.000
_cell.length_c   1.000
_cell.angle_alpha   90.00
_cell.angle_beta   90.00
_cell.angle_gamma   90.00
#
_symmetry.space_group_name_H-M   'P 1'
#
loop_
_entity.id
_entity.type
_entity.pdbx_description
1 polymer ?
#
loop_
_entity_poly.entity_id
_entity_poly.type
_entity_poly.pdbx_seq_one_letter_code
_entity_poly.pdbx_strand_id
1 'polypeptide(L)'
;MAVTKTEPINGSTNKPSSSTVLLKSDLMSTLSLKSLKLKTKQQELLIRVSILCLVYVLAFITRLFSVLRYESMIHEFDPYFNYRTTLFLTEKGFYEFWNWFDSESWYPLGRIIGGTLYPGLMVTAAIMYWGLRFLRFAVHIREVCVLTAPFFASNTTLVAYFFGKEIWDTGAGLVAAVLIAICPGYISRSVAGSYDNEGVAIFALLLTFYLFVKAVNTGSLAWGLASAFGYFYMVSAWGGYVFIINLIPLYVLVLLITGRYSMRLYVAYNSMYVLGMLLAMQIRFVGFQHVQSGEHMAAMGVFFLMQGFYFLGWVKHLLGDKKKFEALLRIIVTCAVGVGAIALGVGTASGYISPWTGRFYSLLDPTYAKDHIPIIASVSEHQPTAWSSFMFDFHILLFLFPAGLYFCFKRLSDATIFIVMYGLTSMYFAGVMVRLILVATPAVCLISAIAVSATIKNLTTLLRTKSKVSQTGSTKGTSGGKGSSKSLPDQSQPFQRNGAIALLFGAFYLLSRYAIHCTWVTSEAYSSPSIVLAARGAHGNRVIFDDYREAYYWLRQNTPSDAKVMSWWDYGYQITAMGNRTVIVDNNTWNNTHIATVGRAMSSYEDEAYEIMRSLDVNYVLVVFGGVTGYSSDDINKFLWMVRIGGGVFPVIKEPDYLVNGEYRVDKGAAPKMLNCLMYKLSYYRFGELVTEYGKPPGYDRARGVEIGNKDIKLEHLEEAFTTSNWIVRIYKINPLRSSTRDVSSHPTQPPSHSNTCFQHRKLKLDHIQQSCNNSTSTTEGAFCIMISKHVFDYFPVGISSSLSSIFLKVVLYLSVEGHWTWRRREEGSLLKMGNKYYGECHEKSIHCLKPANKEASLERETDNERWAPPPQTWDLTSSAWAGLYFRSLLMGSDSICLTLQLGNRGMGPLSSLLKWNEVDLPSREEKLRNDSRQLLSAQ
;
A
#
# COMPACT_ATOMS: atom_id res chain seq x y z
N MET A 1 -70.38 -32.43 -1.83
CA MET A 1 -71.62 -33.16 -1.48
C MET A 1 -72.03 -32.72 -0.08
N ALA A 2 -73.00 -31.83 -0.02
CA ALA A 2 -73.72 -31.49 1.21
C ALA A 2 -74.94 -32.41 1.32
N VAL A 3 -75.30 -32.83 2.53
CA VAL A 3 -76.70 -33.05 2.90
C VAL A 3 -76.94 -32.48 4.28
N THR A 4 -77.95 -31.63 4.33
CA THR A 4 -78.45 -30.78 5.40
C THR A 4 -79.67 -31.39 6.11
N LYS A 5 -80.06 -30.73 7.22
CA LYS A 5 -81.41 -30.53 7.83
C LYS A 5 -81.51 -31.03 9.29
N THR A 6 -82.01 -30.27 10.28
CA THR A 6 -83.03 -29.19 10.29
C THR A 6 -82.96 -28.32 11.58
N GLU A 7 -83.43 -27.06 11.44
CA GLU A 7 -83.59 -25.88 12.34
C GLU A 7 -84.59 -26.03 13.53
N PRO A 8 -85.08 -24.96 14.25
CA PRO A 8 -84.69 -23.53 14.47
C PRO A 8 -84.67 -23.09 15.98
N ILE A 9 -83.92 -22.07 16.46
CA ILE A 9 -84.06 -20.58 16.53
C ILE A 9 -85.13 -19.97 17.48
N ASN A 10 -84.66 -19.30 18.56
CA ASN A 10 -85.04 -17.99 19.18
C ASN A 10 -84.82 -18.01 20.72
N GLY A 11 -84.23 -17.04 21.44
CA GLY A 11 -83.83 -15.67 21.14
C GLY A 11 -82.88 -15.06 22.20
N SER A 12 -82.38 -13.86 21.88
CA SER A 12 -81.38 -12.94 22.47
C SER A 12 -81.49 -12.64 23.99
N THR A 13 -80.40 -12.28 24.72
CA THR A 13 -79.81 -10.91 24.77
C THR A 13 -78.34 -10.80 25.27
N ASN A 14 -77.53 -10.08 24.48
CA ASN A 14 -76.45 -9.09 24.73
C ASN A 14 -75.27 -9.26 25.76
N LYS A 15 -74.06 -9.13 25.18
CA LYS A 15 -72.67 -8.86 25.65
C LYS A 15 -72.49 -7.50 26.42
N PRO A 16 -71.32 -7.11 27.03
CA PRO A 16 -69.92 -7.43 26.62
C PRO A 16 -68.76 -7.54 27.69
N SER A 17 -67.57 -7.93 27.17
CA SER A 17 -66.18 -7.66 27.62
C SER A 17 -65.65 -8.33 28.92
N SER A 18 -64.52 -9.04 28.93
CA SER A 18 -63.17 -8.60 28.54
C SER A 18 -62.26 -9.77 28.11
N SER A 19 -61.33 -9.47 27.21
CA SER A 19 -60.40 -10.38 26.54
C SER A 19 -58.96 -9.90 26.76
N THR A 20 -58.06 -10.74 27.28
CA THR A 20 -56.61 -10.52 27.13
C THR A 20 -55.81 -11.84 27.21
N VAL A 21 -55.39 -12.31 26.03
CA VAL A 21 -54.08 -12.91 25.70
C VAL A 21 -53.66 -14.20 26.43
N LEU A 22 -53.82 -15.33 25.74
CA LEU A 22 -53.13 -16.60 26.01
C LEU A 22 -52.80 -17.35 24.70
N LEU A 23 -52.17 -16.63 23.77
CA LEU A 23 -51.78 -17.14 22.45
C LEU A 23 -50.29 -16.84 22.22
N LYS A 24 -49.42 -17.46 23.02
CA LYS A 24 -47.95 -17.37 22.85
C LYS A 24 -47.14 -18.59 23.30
N SER A 25 -47.76 -19.69 23.74
CA SER A 25 -47.03 -20.90 24.17
C SER A 25 -46.82 -21.95 23.09
N ASP A 26 -47.65 -21.98 22.05
CA ASP A 26 -47.72 -23.16 21.16
C ASP A 26 -46.91 -23.08 19.87
N LEU A 27 -46.24 -21.95 19.60
CA LEU A 27 -45.34 -21.82 18.43
C LEU A 27 -43.87 -22.14 18.75
N MET A 28 -43.48 -22.22 20.03
CA MET A 28 -42.11 -22.56 20.45
C MET A 28 -41.89 -24.05 20.76
N SER A 29 -42.97 -24.85 20.84
CA SER A 29 -42.87 -26.29 21.17
C SER A 29 -42.67 -27.18 19.92
N THR A 30 -42.87 -26.66 18.71
CA THR A 30 -42.74 -27.39 17.44
C THR A 30 -41.32 -27.38 16.84
N LEU A 31 -40.37 -26.64 17.42
CA LEU A 31 -38.92 -26.71 17.10
C LEU A 31 -38.17 -27.70 17.99
N SER A 32 -38.81 -28.82 18.35
CA SER A 32 -38.18 -29.87 19.13
C SER A 32 -37.21 -30.70 18.28
N LEU A 33 -35.93 -30.39 18.40
CA LEU A 33 -34.74 -31.15 17.96
C LEU A 33 -34.64 -32.58 18.53
N LYS A 34 -35.75 -33.20 18.98
CA LYS A 34 -35.81 -34.57 19.53
C LYS A 34 -35.73 -35.68 18.48
N SER A 35 -35.78 -35.36 17.18
CA SER A 35 -35.79 -36.36 16.09
C SER A 35 -34.41 -36.86 15.65
N LEU A 36 -33.30 -36.28 16.10
CA LEU A 36 -31.95 -36.71 15.71
C LEU A 36 -31.30 -37.53 16.83
N LYS A 37 -31.59 -38.84 16.88
CA LYS A 37 -30.80 -39.82 17.65
C LYS A 37 -29.41 -40.01 17.01
N LEU A 38 -28.60 -38.96 17.02
CA LEU A 38 -27.20 -38.98 16.61
C LEU A 38 -26.34 -39.62 17.72
N LYS A 39 -25.33 -40.42 17.36
CA LYS A 39 -24.34 -40.93 18.34
C LYS A 39 -23.66 -39.75 19.05
N THR A 40 -23.25 -39.90 20.31
CA THR A 40 -22.63 -38.83 21.13
C THR A 40 -21.45 -38.13 20.43
N LYS A 41 -20.62 -38.88 19.68
CA LYS A 41 -19.53 -38.31 18.86
C LYS A 41 -20.02 -37.47 17.67
N GLN A 42 -21.14 -37.85 17.05
CA GLN A 42 -21.75 -37.09 15.95
C GLN A 42 -22.42 -35.82 16.47
N GLN A 43 -23.03 -35.86 17.66
CA GLN A 43 -23.58 -34.66 18.31
C GLN A 43 -22.48 -33.67 18.67
N GLU A 44 -21.34 -34.13 19.18
CA GLU A 44 -20.20 -33.28 19.49
C GLU A 44 -19.60 -32.65 18.22
N LEU A 45 -19.47 -33.41 17.13
CA LEU A 45 -19.05 -32.89 15.84
C LEU A 45 -20.03 -31.82 15.31
N LEU A 46 -21.34 -32.09 15.38
CA LEU A 46 -22.38 -31.16 14.93
C LEU A 46 -22.30 -29.84 15.70
N ILE A 47 -22.18 -29.89 17.02
CA ILE A 47 -22.04 -28.68 17.85
C ILE A 47 -20.80 -27.88 17.45
N ARG A 48 -19.66 -28.55 17.24
CA ARG A 48 -18.41 -27.89 16.83
C ARG A 48 -18.54 -27.20 15.48
N VAL A 49 -19.10 -27.89 14.48
CA VAL A 49 -19.30 -27.34 13.14
C VAL A 49 -20.30 -26.17 13.18
N SER A 50 -21.38 -26.29 13.94
CA SER A 50 -22.36 -25.21 14.11
C SER A 50 -21.73 -23.97 14.77
N ILE A 51 -20.91 -24.13 15.81
CA ILE A 51 -20.21 -23.01 16.46
C ILE A 51 -19.24 -22.36 15.48
N LEU A 52 -18.46 -23.15 14.73
CA LEU A 52 -17.52 -22.60 13.74
C LEU A 52 -18.24 -21.84 12.62
N CYS A 53 -19.39 -22.34 12.16
CA CYS A 53 -20.22 -21.64 11.17
C CYS A 53 -20.73 -20.29 11.73
N LEU A 54 -21.22 -20.27 12.97
CA LEU A 54 -21.65 -19.03 13.63
C LEU A 54 -20.50 -18.04 13.80
N VAL A 55 -19.30 -18.52 14.18
CA VAL A 55 -18.11 -17.68 14.33
C VAL A 55 -17.65 -17.12 12.99
N TYR A 56 -17.71 -17.93 11.92
CA TYR A 56 -17.38 -17.50 10.56
C TYR A 56 -18.29 -16.36 10.09
N VAL A 57 -19.60 -16.51 10.32
CA VAL A 57 -20.61 -15.48 10.00
C VAL A 57 -20.42 -14.25 10.87
N LEU A 58 -20.15 -14.42 12.17
CA LEU A 58 -19.87 -13.31 13.08
C LEU A 58 -18.65 -12.51 12.62
N ALA A 59 -17.56 -13.18 12.28
CA ALA A 59 -16.33 -12.54 11.79
C ALA A 59 -16.57 -11.71 10.52
N PHE A 60 -17.47 -12.17 9.64
CA PHE A 60 -17.82 -11.46 8.43
C PHE A 60 -18.66 -10.22 8.73
N ILE A 61 -19.74 -10.37 9.51
CA ILE A 61 -20.70 -9.30 9.79
C ILE A 61 -20.06 -8.15 10.58
N THR A 62 -19.19 -8.44 11.55
CA THR A 62 -18.54 -7.40 12.36
C THR A 62 -17.66 -6.45 11.55
N ARG A 63 -17.26 -6.83 10.32
CA ARG A 63 -16.41 -6.01 9.45
C ARG A 63 -17.19 -5.16 8.45
N LEU A 64 -18.52 -5.30 8.39
CA LEU A 64 -19.37 -4.59 7.42
C LEU A 64 -19.88 -3.22 7.90
N PHE A 65 -19.53 -2.77 9.11
CA PHE A 65 -20.05 -1.51 9.66
C PHE A 65 -19.77 -0.29 8.77
N SER A 66 -18.60 -0.23 8.11
CA SER A 66 -18.25 0.87 7.18
C SER A 66 -19.19 0.87 5.98
N VAL A 67 -19.36 -0.27 5.32
CA VAL A 67 -20.21 -0.46 4.14
C VAL A 67 -21.70 -0.28 4.45
N LEU A 68 -22.14 -0.61 5.67
CA LEU A 68 -23.53 -0.41 6.08
C LEU A 68 -23.87 1.05 6.41
N ARG A 69 -22.89 1.81 6.91
CA ARG A 69 -23.06 3.23 7.32
C ARG A 69 -22.82 4.22 6.19
N TYR A 70 -22.05 3.81 5.20
CA TYR A 70 -21.61 4.61 4.06
C TYR A 70 -21.86 3.82 2.77
N GLU A 71 -21.13 4.13 1.71
CA GLU A 71 -21.19 3.39 0.45
C GLU A 71 -20.13 2.28 0.42
N SER A 72 -20.32 1.28 -0.45
CA SER A 72 -19.30 0.28 -0.74
C SER A 72 -18.15 0.91 -1.54
N MET A 73 -17.21 1.49 -0.81
CA MET A 73 -16.04 2.15 -1.37
C MET A 73 -14.77 1.69 -0.67
N ILE A 74 -13.66 1.93 -1.34
CA ILE A 74 -12.33 1.68 -0.79
C ILE A 74 -12.01 2.79 0.21
N HIS A 75 -11.35 2.43 1.30
CA HIS A 75 -10.97 3.34 2.37
C HIS A 75 -9.45 3.48 2.44
N GLU A 76 -8.98 4.50 3.14
CA GLU A 76 -7.55 4.83 3.31
C GLU A 76 -6.87 5.29 2.00
N PHE A 77 -5.56 5.57 2.09
CA PHE A 77 -4.76 6.06 0.97
C PHE A 77 -4.14 4.90 0.18
N ASP A 78 -3.55 3.92 0.87
CA ASP A 78 -2.81 2.79 0.28
C ASP A 78 -3.65 1.88 -0.62
N PRO A 79 -4.90 1.50 -0.26
CA PRO A 79 -5.69 0.55 -1.04
C PRO A 79 -6.04 1.02 -2.47
N TYR A 80 -5.95 2.32 -2.77
CA TYR A 80 -6.21 2.84 -4.11
C TYR A 80 -5.20 2.36 -5.15
N PHE A 81 -3.93 2.22 -4.75
CA PHE A 81 -2.90 1.63 -5.61
C PHE A 81 -3.18 0.15 -5.88
N ASN A 82 -3.53 -0.60 -4.83
CA ASN A 82 -3.87 -2.02 -4.94
C ASN A 82 -5.11 -2.23 -5.84
N TYR A 83 -6.08 -1.32 -5.75
CA TYR A 83 -7.26 -1.37 -6.61
C TYR A 83 -6.94 -1.08 -8.08
N ARG A 84 -6.18 0.00 -8.37
CA ARG A 84 -5.77 0.36 -9.73
C ARG A 84 -4.96 -0.76 -10.39
N THR A 85 -4.03 -1.35 -9.65
CA THR A 85 -3.22 -2.50 -10.10
C THR A 85 -4.08 -3.74 -10.35
N THR A 86 -5.07 -4.02 -9.49
CA THR A 86 -6.00 -5.14 -9.68
C THR A 86 -6.91 -4.93 -10.89
N LEU A 87 -7.41 -3.71 -11.10
CA LEU A 87 -8.19 -3.35 -12.28
C LEU A 87 -7.37 -3.61 -13.55
N PHE A 88 -6.13 -3.12 -13.60
CA PHE A 88 -5.21 -3.34 -14.71
C PHE A 88 -4.96 -4.84 -14.96
N LEU A 89 -4.74 -5.62 -13.90
CA LEU A 89 -4.54 -7.07 -13.99
C LEU A 89 -5.78 -7.79 -14.58
N THR A 90 -6.98 -7.35 -14.23
CA THR A 90 -8.22 -7.96 -14.74
C THR A 90 -8.54 -7.58 -16.19
N GLU A 91 -8.14 -6.38 -16.64
CA GLU A 91 -8.42 -5.88 -17.99
C GLU A 91 -7.37 -6.31 -19.02
N LYS A 92 -6.08 -6.22 -18.66
CA LYS A 92 -4.96 -6.47 -19.57
C LYS A 92 -4.32 -7.85 -19.42
N GLY A 93 -4.61 -8.54 -18.32
CA GLY A 93 -4.09 -9.87 -18.02
C GLY A 93 -2.72 -9.87 -17.32
N PHE A 94 -2.28 -11.08 -16.95
CA PHE A 94 -1.12 -11.26 -16.07
C PHE A 94 0.22 -10.89 -16.70
N TYR A 95 0.42 -11.18 -18.00
CA TYR A 95 1.71 -10.94 -18.67
C TYR A 95 2.01 -9.45 -18.82
N GLU A 96 1.02 -8.65 -19.21
CA GLU A 96 1.16 -7.19 -19.28
C GLU A 96 1.33 -6.58 -17.90
N PHE A 97 0.60 -7.08 -16.90
CA PHE A 97 0.77 -6.66 -15.50
C PHE A 97 2.20 -6.91 -14.99
N TRP A 98 2.77 -8.08 -15.27
CA TRP A 98 4.12 -8.44 -14.83
C TRP A 98 5.22 -7.55 -15.43
N ASN A 99 4.98 -7.00 -16.62
CA ASN A 99 5.89 -6.10 -17.33
C ASN A 99 5.43 -4.65 -17.34
N TRP A 100 4.48 -4.27 -16.47
CA TRP A 100 3.87 -2.95 -16.50
C TRP A 100 4.85 -1.86 -16.02
N PHE A 101 5.08 -0.89 -16.90
CA PHE A 101 5.69 0.39 -16.59
C PHE A 101 4.61 1.48 -16.54
N ASP A 102 4.49 2.14 -15.41
CA ASP A 102 3.52 3.21 -15.18
C ASP A 102 4.19 4.57 -15.31
N SER A 103 3.80 5.30 -16.36
CA SER A 103 4.26 6.66 -16.61
C SER A 103 3.43 7.72 -15.90
N GLU A 104 2.27 7.37 -15.33
CA GLU A 104 1.37 8.32 -14.65
C GLU A 104 1.81 8.60 -13.20
N SER A 105 2.64 7.73 -12.62
CA SER A 105 3.18 7.92 -11.26
C SER A 105 4.68 8.22 -11.31
N TRP A 106 5.15 9.07 -10.39
CA TRP A 106 6.56 9.50 -10.29
C TRP A 106 7.08 10.21 -11.54
N TYR A 107 6.33 11.15 -12.11
CA TYR A 107 6.87 11.99 -13.18
C TYR A 107 8.07 12.81 -12.68
N PRO A 108 9.21 12.86 -13.41
CA PRO A 108 9.47 12.36 -14.77
C PRO A 108 10.09 10.93 -14.86
N LEU A 109 10.28 10.25 -13.74
CA LEU A 109 10.98 8.95 -13.66
C LEU A 109 10.12 7.77 -14.17
N GLY A 110 8.83 7.77 -13.84
CA GLY A 110 7.96 6.60 -13.99
C GLY A 110 8.24 5.51 -12.95
N ARG A 111 7.34 4.52 -12.83
CA ARG A 111 7.45 3.40 -11.90
C ARG A 111 7.28 2.05 -12.59
N ILE A 112 8.23 1.13 -12.41
CA ILE A 112 8.09 -0.26 -12.86
C ILE A 112 7.24 -1.02 -11.84
N ILE A 113 5.96 -1.21 -12.12
CA ILE A 113 5.00 -1.74 -11.15
C ILE A 113 5.24 -3.23 -10.91
N GLY A 114 5.39 -4.04 -11.96
CA GLY A 114 5.56 -5.49 -11.82
C GLY A 114 6.80 -5.93 -11.03
N GLY A 115 7.82 -5.07 -10.92
CA GLY A 115 9.02 -5.32 -10.11
C GLY A 115 9.03 -4.65 -8.73
N THR A 116 8.11 -3.73 -8.45
CA THR A 116 8.12 -2.90 -7.23
C THR A 116 6.92 -3.15 -6.30
N LEU A 117 6.19 -4.25 -6.50
CA LEU A 117 5.05 -4.64 -5.67
C LEU A 117 5.03 -6.13 -5.32
N TYR A 118 4.23 -6.46 -4.31
CA TYR A 118 3.87 -7.82 -3.92
C TYR A 118 2.57 -8.23 -4.65
N PRO A 119 2.59 -9.18 -5.59
CA PRO A 119 1.45 -9.46 -6.47
C PRO A 119 0.34 -10.30 -5.83
N GLY A 120 0.56 -10.83 -4.63
CA GLY A 120 -0.29 -11.82 -3.99
C GLY A 120 -1.73 -11.34 -3.76
N LEU A 121 -1.90 -10.09 -3.31
CA LEU A 121 -3.24 -9.52 -3.06
C LEU A 121 -4.03 -9.36 -4.36
N MET A 122 -3.41 -8.80 -5.40
CA MET A 122 -4.04 -8.52 -6.70
C MET A 122 -4.41 -9.82 -7.41
N VAL A 123 -3.49 -10.80 -7.43
CA VAL A 123 -3.74 -12.11 -8.04
C VAL A 123 -4.86 -12.85 -7.32
N THR A 124 -4.89 -12.78 -5.99
CA THR A 124 -5.95 -13.41 -5.20
C THR A 124 -7.33 -12.82 -5.51
N ALA A 125 -7.43 -11.48 -5.57
CA ALA A 125 -8.69 -10.83 -5.94
C ALA A 125 -9.09 -11.09 -7.40
N ALA A 126 -8.13 -11.13 -8.33
CA ALA A 126 -8.38 -11.48 -9.73
C ALA A 126 -8.89 -12.91 -9.89
N ILE A 127 -8.31 -13.88 -9.16
CA ILE A 127 -8.79 -15.27 -9.13
C ILE A 127 -10.20 -15.35 -8.57
N MET A 128 -10.50 -14.63 -7.48
CA MET A 128 -11.86 -14.55 -6.93
C MET A 128 -12.86 -13.98 -7.96
N TYR A 129 -12.46 -12.90 -8.65
CA TYR A 129 -13.27 -12.27 -9.70
C TYR A 129 -13.51 -13.20 -10.90
N TRP A 130 -12.48 -13.84 -11.43
CA TRP A 130 -12.61 -14.80 -12.52
C TRP A 130 -13.41 -16.04 -12.12
N GLY A 131 -13.27 -16.52 -10.87
CA GLY A 131 -14.09 -17.60 -10.32
C GLY A 131 -15.57 -17.22 -10.25
N LEU A 132 -15.90 -16.02 -9.77
CA LEU A 132 -17.28 -15.51 -9.75
C LEU A 132 -17.86 -15.37 -11.16
N ARG A 133 -17.06 -14.86 -12.10
CA ARG A 133 -17.47 -14.72 -13.50
C ARG A 133 -17.63 -16.07 -14.20
N PHE A 134 -16.81 -17.06 -13.87
CA PHE A 134 -16.96 -18.45 -14.32
C PHE A 134 -18.29 -19.05 -13.83
N LEU A 135 -18.70 -18.71 -12.60
CA LEU A 135 -20.02 -19.05 -12.04
C LEU A 135 -21.17 -18.17 -12.58
N ARG A 136 -20.92 -17.30 -13.57
CA ARG A 136 -21.85 -16.33 -14.17
C ARG A 136 -22.43 -15.27 -13.23
N PHE A 137 -21.81 -15.02 -12.08
CA PHE A 137 -22.18 -13.86 -11.27
C PHE A 137 -21.56 -12.59 -11.89
N ALA A 138 -22.41 -11.65 -12.31
CA ALA A 138 -21.98 -10.36 -12.83
C ALA A 138 -21.69 -9.40 -11.67
N VAL A 139 -20.51 -9.52 -11.07
CA VAL A 139 -20.03 -8.66 -9.97
C VAL A 139 -18.97 -7.70 -10.51
N HIS A 140 -19.00 -6.43 -10.09
CA HIS A 140 -17.95 -5.46 -10.42
C HIS A 140 -16.68 -5.71 -9.58
N ILE A 141 -15.50 -5.51 -10.16
CA ILE A 141 -14.21 -5.79 -9.48
C ILE A 141 -14.05 -5.04 -8.15
N ARG A 142 -14.56 -3.79 -8.08
CA ARG A 142 -14.59 -2.99 -6.84
C ARG A 142 -15.23 -3.73 -5.67
N GLU A 143 -16.37 -4.40 -5.88
CA GLU A 143 -17.07 -5.09 -4.79
C GLU A 143 -16.27 -6.33 -4.32
N VAL A 144 -15.55 -6.99 -5.23
CA VAL A 144 -14.63 -8.08 -4.87
C VAL A 144 -13.49 -7.54 -4.01
N CYS A 145 -12.86 -6.44 -4.40
CA CYS A 145 -11.79 -5.80 -3.62
C CYS A 145 -12.27 -5.37 -2.22
N VAL A 146 -13.44 -4.74 -2.12
CA VAL A 146 -14.03 -4.28 -0.84
C VAL A 146 -14.30 -5.46 0.11
N LEU A 147 -14.76 -6.60 -0.41
CA LEU A 147 -15.15 -7.77 0.39
C LEU A 147 -14.03 -8.80 0.58
N THR A 148 -12.85 -8.61 -0.03
CA THR A 148 -11.71 -9.54 0.09
C THR A 148 -11.22 -9.63 1.54
N ALA A 149 -11.05 -8.50 2.24
CA ALA A 149 -10.56 -8.50 3.62
C ALA A 149 -11.50 -9.23 4.61
N PRO A 150 -12.81 -8.97 4.64
CA PRO A 150 -13.75 -9.76 5.45
C PRO A 150 -13.74 -11.26 5.13
N PHE A 151 -13.64 -11.62 3.84
CA PHE A 151 -13.58 -13.03 3.43
C PHE A 151 -12.35 -13.75 3.99
N PHE A 152 -11.17 -13.13 3.85
CA PHE A 152 -9.93 -13.69 4.42
C PHE A 152 -9.93 -13.68 5.94
N ALA A 153 -10.50 -12.65 6.58
CA ALA A 153 -10.63 -12.63 8.03
C ALA A 153 -11.51 -13.76 8.58
N SER A 154 -12.62 -14.08 7.92
CA SER A 154 -13.41 -15.26 8.28
C SER A 154 -12.63 -16.57 8.12
N ASN A 155 -11.83 -16.71 7.04
CA ASN A 155 -10.94 -17.86 6.86
C ASN A 155 -9.83 -17.92 7.94
N THR A 156 -9.32 -16.78 8.40
CA THR A 156 -8.35 -16.70 9.51
C THR A 156 -8.91 -17.32 10.78
N THR A 157 -10.21 -17.18 11.07
CA THR A 157 -10.83 -17.81 12.25
C THR A 157 -10.80 -19.35 12.19
N LEU A 158 -10.95 -19.92 10.99
CA LEU A 158 -10.87 -21.38 10.78
C LEU A 158 -9.44 -21.88 10.97
N VAL A 159 -8.46 -21.16 10.43
CA VAL A 159 -7.04 -21.50 10.61
C VAL A 159 -6.65 -21.38 12.09
N ALA A 160 -7.12 -20.34 12.78
CA ALA A 160 -6.89 -20.16 14.21
C ALA A 160 -7.50 -21.30 15.05
N TYR A 161 -8.68 -21.82 14.67
CA TYR A 161 -9.26 -23.02 15.30
C TYR A 161 -8.35 -24.23 15.16
N PHE A 162 -7.90 -24.54 13.94
CA PHE A 162 -7.02 -25.69 13.69
C PHE A 162 -5.68 -25.52 14.39
N PHE A 163 -5.14 -24.30 14.43
CA PHE A 163 -3.90 -24.03 15.12
C PHE A 163 -4.02 -24.18 16.64
N GLY A 164 -5.05 -23.58 17.25
CA GLY A 164 -5.32 -23.75 18.68
C GLY A 164 -5.60 -25.20 19.09
N LYS A 165 -6.21 -25.99 18.19
CA LYS A 165 -6.44 -27.43 18.39
C LYS A 165 -5.13 -28.23 18.44
N GLU A 166 -4.14 -27.90 17.61
CA GLU A 166 -2.83 -28.58 17.59
C GLU A 166 -1.96 -28.21 18.80
N ILE A 167 -2.11 -26.99 19.34
CA ILE A 167 -1.32 -26.53 20.49
C ILE A 167 -1.82 -27.15 21.80
N TRP A 168 -3.14 -27.21 22.01
CA TRP A 168 -3.71 -27.60 23.30
C TRP A 168 -4.85 -28.61 23.19
N ASP A 169 -6.09 -28.15 22.96
CA ASP A 169 -7.25 -29.01 22.77
C ASP A 169 -8.33 -28.34 21.91
N THR A 170 -9.36 -29.11 21.56
CA THR A 170 -10.48 -28.62 20.73
C THR A 170 -11.24 -27.47 21.38
N GLY A 171 -11.27 -27.40 22.72
CA GLY A 171 -11.91 -26.31 23.46
C GLY A 171 -11.13 -25.00 23.30
N ALA A 172 -9.81 -25.05 23.48
CA ALA A 172 -8.92 -23.90 23.24
C ALA A 172 -9.01 -23.41 21.79
N GLY A 173 -9.09 -24.32 20.81
CA GLY A 173 -9.31 -23.97 19.41
C GLY A 173 -10.61 -23.18 19.17
N LEU A 174 -11.74 -23.60 19.75
CA LEU A 174 -13.02 -22.88 19.60
C LEU A 174 -12.95 -21.49 20.23
N VAL A 175 -12.36 -21.37 21.42
CA VAL A 175 -12.20 -20.08 22.08
C VAL A 175 -11.28 -19.16 21.27
N ALA A 176 -10.18 -19.68 20.73
CA ALA A 176 -9.27 -18.90 19.88
C ALA A 176 -9.97 -18.35 18.63
N ALA A 177 -10.81 -19.16 17.98
CA ALA A 177 -11.58 -18.75 16.81
C ALA A 177 -12.58 -17.62 17.14
N VAL A 178 -13.26 -17.71 18.29
CA VAL A 178 -14.19 -16.66 18.74
C VAL A 178 -13.44 -15.35 19.05
N LEU A 179 -12.32 -15.43 19.77
CA LEU A 179 -11.55 -14.25 20.17
C LEU A 179 -10.97 -13.51 18.96
N ILE A 180 -10.36 -14.22 18.01
CA ILE A 180 -9.77 -13.59 16.82
C ILE A 180 -10.84 -13.04 15.87
N ALA A 181 -12.04 -13.62 15.84
CA ALA A 181 -13.15 -13.15 15.00
C ALA A 181 -13.55 -11.70 15.31
N ILE A 182 -13.53 -11.33 16.59
CA ILE A 182 -14.01 -10.03 17.09
C ILE A 182 -12.90 -9.09 17.57
N CYS A 183 -11.63 -9.52 17.58
CA CYS A 183 -10.56 -8.72 18.16
C CYS A 183 -10.32 -7.40 17.39
N PRO A 184 -10.40 -6.22 18.06
CA PRO A 184 -10.22 -4.92 17.43
C PRO A 184 -8.86 -4.73 16.75
N GLY A 185 -7.79 -5.24 17.36
CA GLY A 185 -6.44 -5.16 16.80
C GLY A 185 -6.32 -5.78 15.40
N TYR A 186 -7.09 -6.84 15.11
CA TYR A 186 -7.16 -7.42 13.77
C TYR A 186 -8.19 -6.74 12.87
N ILE A 187 -9.32 -6.29 13.44
CA ILE A 187 -10.38 -5.61 12.69
C ILE A 187 -9.90 -4.28 12.12
N SER A 188 -9.03 -3.54 12.82
CA SER A 188 -8.51 -2.23 12.40
C SER A 188 -7.99 -2.17 10.96
N ARG A 189 -7.39 -3.26 10.46
CA ARG A 189 -6.85 -3.40 9.08
C ARG A 189 -7.54 -4.50 8.27
N SER A 190 -8.70 -4.98 8.72
CA SER A 190 -9.50 -5.98 7.99
C SER A 190 -10.98 -5.59 7.83
N VAL A 191 -11.32 -4.31 8.03
CA VAL A 191 -12.66 -3.76 7.76
C VAL A 191 -12.98 -3.85 6.27
N ALA A 192 -14.25 -4.06 5.93
CA ALA A 192 -14.70 -3.99 4.54
C ALA A 192 -14.37 -2.61 3.93
N GLY A 193 -13.78 -2.62 2.74
CA GLY A 193 -13.27 -1.42 2.06
C GLY A 193 -11.77 -1.14 2.27
N SER A 194 -11.15 -1.72 3.31
CA SER A 194 -9.69 -1.68 3.47
C SER A 194 -9.05 -2.79 2.64
N TYR A 195 -8.78 -2.49 1.36
CA TYR A 195 -8.12 -3.42 0.42
C TYR A 195 -6.59 -3.30 0.50
N ASP A 196 -6.06 -3.62 1.68
CA ASP A 196 -4.62 -3.65 1.95
C ASP A 196 -4.08 -5.09 2.08
N ASN A 197 -2.77 -5.22 1.97
CA ASN A 197 -2.06 -6.50 1.94
C ASN A 197 -2.21 -7.28 3.26
N GLU A 198 -2.30 -6.55 4.37
CA GLU A 198 -2.46 -7.03 5.74
C GLU A 198 -3.65 -7.99 5.90
N GLY A 199 -4.76 -7.72 5.22
CA GLY A 199 -5.98 -8.52 5.32
C GLY A 199 -5.80 -9.97 4.86
N VAL A 200 -4.94 -10.19 3.86
CA VAL A 200 -4.58 -11.53 3.35
C VAL A 200 -3.34 -12.07 4.07
N ALA A 201 -2.43 -11.20 4.47
CA ALA A 201 -1.17 -11.58 5.11
C ALA A 201 -1.36 -12.31 6.43
N ILE A 202 -2.28 -11.88 7.30
CA ILE A 202 -2.50 -12.53 8.60
C ILE A 202 -3.06 -13.95 8.45
N PHE A 203 -3.92 -14.17 7.44
CA PHE A 203 -4.35 -15.51 7.07
C PHE A 203 -3.15 -16.38 6.64
N ALA A 204 -2.31 -15.87 5.73
CA ALA A 204 -1.13 -16.58 5.24
C ALA A 204 -0.11 -16.90 6.34
N LEU A 205 0.10 -15.95 7.27
CA LEU A 205 0.99 -16.09 8.41
C LEU A 205 0.52 -17.21 9.36
N LEU A 206 -0.75 -17.18 9.76
CA LEU A 206 -1.30 -18.24 10.61
C LEU A 206 -1.33 -19.60 9.91
N LEU A 207 -1.62 -19.63 8.60
CA LEU A 207 -1.62 -20.86 7.82
C LEU A 207 -0.21 -21.47 7.79
N THR A 208 0.81 -20.64 7.57
CA THR A 208 2.21 -21.07 7.55
C THR A 208 2.64 -21.63 8.90
N PHE A 209 2.32 -20.94 10.00
CA PHE A 209 2.64 -21.41 11.36
C PHE A 209 1.88 -22.68 11.74
N TYR A 210 0.60 -22.78 11.39
CA TYR A 210 -0.18 -24.00 11.59
C TYR A 210 0.44 -25.19 10.88
N LEU A 211 0.74 -25.06 9.58
CA LEU A 211 1.32 -26.12 8.77
C LEU A 211 2.71 -26.50 9.26
N PHE A 212 3.51 -25.53 9.70
CA PHE A 212 4.84 -25.77 10.26
C PHE A 212 4.78 -26.55 11.57
N VAL A 213 3.96 -26.12 12.54
CA VAL A 213 3.81 -26.84 13.82
C VAL A 213 3.26 -28.25 13.60
N LYS A 214 2.33 -28.42 12.65
CA LYS A 214 1.84 -29.74 12.25
C LYS A 214 2.94 -30.61 11.63
N ALA A 215 3.82 -30.02 10.83
CA ALA A 215 4.98 -30.72 10.26
C ALA A 215 5.95 -31.16 11.36
N VAL A 216 6.21 -30.34 12.38
CA VAL A 216 7.06 -30.70 13.53
C VAL A 216 6.44 -31.83 14.36
N ASN A 217 5.14 -31.76 14.64
CA ASN A 217 4.44 -32.78 15.43
C ASN A 217 4.38 -34.15 14.71
N THR A 218 4.09 -34.14 13.41
CA THR A 218 3.93 -35.38 12.61
C THR A 218 5.25 -35.91 12.04
N GLY A 219 6.20 -35.03 11.73
CA GLY A 219 7.45 -35.38 11.05
C GLY A 219 7.29 -35.73 9.57
N SER A 220 6.15 -35.41 8.94
CA SER A 220 5.91 -35.74 7.53
C SER A 220 6.41 -34.63 6.60
N LEU A 221 7.10 -35.05 5.53
CA LEU A 221 7.58 -34.19 4.47
C LEU A 221 6.43 -33.41 3.79
N ALA A 222 5.27 -34.02 3.63
CA ALA A 222 4.13 -33.39 2.95
C ALA A 222 3.66 -32.12 3.68
N TRP A 223 3.64 -32.12 5.01
CA TRP A 223 3.29 -30.94 5.79
C TRP A 223 4.41 -29.88 5.76
N GLY A 224 5.68 -30.29 5.66
CA GLY A 224 6.81 -29.37 5.45
C GLY A 224 6.74 -28.65 4.11
N LEU A 225 6.44 -29.38 3.02
CA LEU A 225 6.23 -28.79 1.69
C LEU A 225 4.99 -27.88 1.65
N ALA A 226 3.89 -28.29 2.30
CA ALA A 226 2.70 -27.45 2.41
C ALA A 226 3.00 -26.13 3.17
N SER A 227 3.83 -26.20 4.22
CA SER A 227 4.30 -25.01 4.94
C SER A 227 5.16 -24.11 4.05
N ALA A 228 6.01 -24.66 3.18
CA ALA A 228 6.78 -23.89 2.20
C ALA A 228 5.88 -23.17 1.18
N PHE A 229 4.80 -23.80 0.70
CA PHE A 229 3.82 -23.14 -0.17
C PHE A 229 3.02 -22.04 0.57
N GLY A 230 2.68 -22.27 1.84
CA GLY A 230 2.10 -21.23 2.69
C GLY A 230 3.04 -20.03 2.86
N TYR A 231 4.33 -20.30 3.06
CA TYR A 231 5.37 -19.27 3.11
C TYR A 231 5.52 -18.54 1.78
N PHE A 232 5.54 -19.23 0.64
CA PHE A 232 5.57 -18.58 -0.67
C PHE A 232 4.37 -17.65 -0.88
N TYR A 233 3.16 -18.08 -0.51
CA TYR A 233 1.98 -17.24 -0.56
C TYR A 233 2.14 -15.99 0.32
N MET A 234 2.68 -16.14 1.53
CA MET A 234 3.00 -15.01 2.40
C MET A 234 4.01 -14.04 1.78
N VAL A 235 5.12 -14.54 1.21
CA VAL A 235 6.14 -13.71 0.54
C VAL A 235 5.53 -12.96 -0.63
N SER A 236 4.59 -13.58 -1.35
CA SER A 236 3.88 -12.93 -2.45
C SER A 236 2.90 -11.85 -2.01
N ALA A 237 2.37 -11.93 -0.79
CA ALA A 237 1.32 -11.04 -0.29
C ALA A 237 1.87 -9.87 0.53
N TRP A 238 2.86 -10.07 1.39
CA TRP A 238 3.30 -9.04 2.33
C TRP A 238 4.78 -9.16 2.73
N GLY A 239 5.43 -8.00 2.89
CA GLY A 239 6.84 -7.88 3.30
C GLY A 239 7.16 -8.42 4.69
N GLY A 240 6.16 -8.71 5.53
CA GLY A 240 6.36 -9.35 6.83
C GLY A 240 6.76 -10.83 6.77
N TYR A 241 7.02 -11.39 5.58
CA TYR A 241 7.65 -12.71 5.46
C TYR A 241 9.02 -12.79 6.17
N VAL A 242 9.71 -11.65 6.31
CA VAL A 242 10.96 -11.51 7.08
C VAL A 242 10.75 -11.89 8.56
N PHE A 243 9.56 -11.64 9.11
CA PHE A 243 9.23 -12.05 10.47
C PHE A 243 9.15 -13.58 10.60
N ILE A 244 8.50 -14.26 9.63
CA ILE A 244 8.37 -15.73 9.65
C ILE A 244 9.73 -16.41 9.54
N ILE A 245 10.55 -15.98 8.58
CA ILE A 245 11.84 -16.60 8.31
C ILE A 245 12.86 -16.34 9.41
N ASN A 246 12.66 -15.36 10.30
CA ASN A 246 13.49 -15.17 11.48
C ASN A 246 12.93 -15.88 12.72
N LEU A 247 11.60 -15.95 12.87
CA LEU A 247 10.97 -16.63 14.00
C LEU A 247 11.14 -18.15 13.96
N ILE A 248 11.02 -18.78 12.78
CA ILE A 248 11.15 -20.23 12.64
C ILE A 248 12.57 -20.72 13.02
N PRO A 249 13.67 -20.13 12.50
CA PRO A 249 15.02 -20.48 12.93
C PRO A 249 15.28 -20.19 14.40
N LEU A 250 14.76 -19.07 14.93
CA LEU A 250 14.87 -18.77 16.36
C LEU A 250 14.23 -19.88 17.21
N TYR A 251 13.05 -20.36 16.81
CA TYR A 251 12.40 -21.51 17.45
C TYR A 251 13.24 -22.79 17.35
N VAL A 252 13.81 -23.10 16.18
CA VAL A 252 14.68 -24.26 16.00
C VAL A 252 15.93 -24.15 16.89
N LEU A 253 16.53 -22.97 16.97
CA LEU A 253 17.68 -22.71 17.84
C LEU A 253 17.35 -22.94 19.32
N VAL A 254 16.19 -22.49 19.78
CA VAL A 254 15.72 -22.75 21.16
C VAL A 254 15.50 -24.24 21.40
N LEU A 255 14.97 -24.99 20.42
CA LEU A 255 14.85 -26.45 20.53
C LEU A 255 16.21 -27.15 20.60
N LEU A 256 17.22 -26.65 19.87
CA LEU A 256 18.59 -27.15 19.95
C LEU A 256 19.20 -26.89 21.33
N ILE A 257 19.06 -25.66 21.87
CA ILE A 257 19.60 -25.26 23.18
C ILE A 257 18.92 -26.05 24.31
N THR A 258 17.61 -26.29 24.22
CA THR A 258 16.87 -27.08 25.21
C THR A 258 17.14 -28.59 25.10
N GLY A 259 17.98 -29.03 24.16
CA GLY A 259 18.36 -30.43 23.96
C GLY A 259 17.25 -31.28 23.32
N ARG A 260 16.19 -30.68 22.79
CA ARG A 260 15.05 -31.36 22.16
C ARG A 260 15.24 -31.54 20.65
N TYR A 261 16.42 -32.01 20.25
CA TYR A 261 16.66 -32.33 18.85
C TYR A 261 15.92 -33.61 18.44
N SER A 262 15.22 -33.56 17.31
CA SER A 262 14.48 -34.69 16.75
C SER A 262 14.62 -34.73 15.23
N MET A 263 14.61 -35.94 14.65
CA MET A 263 14.58 -36.11 13.19
C MET A 263 13.33 -35.49 12.56
N ARG A 264 12.22 -35.39 13.31
CA ARG A 264 10.99 -34.72 12.84
C ARG A 264 11.24 -33.23 12.60
N LEU A 265 11.96 -32.58 13.51
CA LEU A 265 12.34 -31.17 13.40
C LEU A 265 13.27 -30.95 12.22
N TYR A 266 14.27 -31.83 12.05
CA TYR A 266 15.20 -31.79 10.93
C TYR A 266 14.48 -31.88 9.57
N VAL A 267 13.58 -32.85 9.39
CA VAL A 267 12.80 -32.99 8.15
C VAL A 267 11.89 -31.78 7.92
N ALA A 268 11.17 -31.32 8.95
CA ALA A 268 10.25 -30.20 8.83
C ALA A 268 10.96 -28.89 8.45
N TYR A 269 12.04 -28.54 9.14
CA TYR A 269 12.75 -27.28 8.93
C TYR A 269 13.52 -27.26 7.61
N ASN A 270 14.28 -28.32 7.29
CA ASN A 270 15.08 -28.33 6.06
C ASN A 270 14.21 -28.34 4.80
N SER A 271 13.11 -29.10 4.80
CA SER A 271 12.19 -29.12 3.66
C SER A 271 11.50 -27.76 3.45
N MET A 272 11.09 -27.11 4.54
CA MET A 272 10.49 -25.77 4.49
C MET A 272 11.51 -24.72 4.03
N TYR A 273 12.74 -24.74 4.54
CA TYR A 273 13.77 -23.76 4.21
C TYR A 273 14.22 -23.85 2.74
N VAL A 274 14.57 -25.05 2.26
CA VAL A 274 15.08 -25.23 0.88
C VAL A 274 14.01 -24.85 -0.14
N LEU A 275 12.80 -25.40 0.00
CA LEU A 275 11.73 -25.10 -0.95
C LEU A 275 11.23 -23.65 -0.79
N GLY A 276 11.10 -23.18 0.45
CA GLY A 276 10.66 -21.81 0.74
C GLY A 276 11.61 -20.76 0.14
N MET A 277 12.92 -20.99 0.23
CA MET A 277 13.93 -20.11 -0.36
C MET A 277 13.82 -20.08 -1.89
N LEU A 278 13.78 -21.25 -2.55
CA LEU A 278 13.68 -21.34 -4.01
C LEU A 278 12.40 -20.68 -4.55
N LEU A 279 11.29 -20.81 -3.83
CA LEU A 279 10.02 -20.18 -4.20
C LEU A 279 10.05 -18.66 -3.94
N ALA A 280 10.61 -18.21 -2.83
CA ALA A 280 10.70 -16.79 -2.50
C ALA A 280 11.52 -15.99 -3.54
N MET A 281 12.58 -16.60 -4.09
CA MET A 281 13.41 -16.00 -5.14
C MET A 281 12.67 -15.73 -6.45
N GLN A 282 11.53 -16.40 -6.71
CA GLN A 282 10.78 -16.23 -7.95
C GLN A 282 10.05 -14.88 -8.01
N ILE A 283 9.82 -14.24 -6.86
CA ILE A 283 9.15 -12.95 -6.80
C ILE A 283 10.16 -11.86 -7.13
N ARG A 284 9.93 -11.12 -8.22
CA ARG A 284 10.86 -10.12 -8.76
C ARG A 284 11.23 -9.01 -7.75
N PHE A 285 10.30 -8.65 -6.87
CA PHE A 285 10.55 -7.68 -5.80
C PHE A 285 11.61 -8.18 -4.81
N VAL A 286 11.58 -9.47 -4.46
CA VAL A 286 12.51 -10.10 -3.52
C VAL A 286 13.81 -10.46 -4.24
N GLY A 287 13.71 -11.07 -5.42
CA GLY A 287 14.86 -11.46 -6.24
C GLY A 287 15.93 -12.21 -5.43
N PHE A 288 17.15 -11.69 -5.44
CA PHE A 288 18.28 -12.26 -4.70
C PHE A 288 18.47 -11.70 -3.28
N GLN A 289 17.58 -10.81 -2.82
CA GLN A 289 17.63 -10.29 -1.44
C GLN A 289 17.58 -11.44 -0.42
N HIS A 290 16.91 -12.55 -0.76
CA HIS A 290 16.80 -13.69 0.14
C HIS A 290 18.14 -14.36 0.50
N VAL A 291 19.18 -14.18 -0.32
CA VAL A 291 20.54 -14.69 -0.09
C VAL A 291 21.50 -13.58 0.32
N GLN A 292 21.36 -12.39 -0.25
CA GLN A 292 22.30 -11.29 -0.06
C GLN A 292 21.99 -10.45 1.18
N SER A 293 20.74 -10.41 1.64
CA SER A 293 20.34 -9.59 2.77
C SER A 293 20.75 -10.18 4.11
N GLY A 294 21.32 -9.34 4.98
CA GLY A 294 21.60 -9.67 6.37
C GLY A 294 20.37 -10.16 7.16
N GLU A 295 19.16 -9.81 6.73
CA GLU A 295 17.89 -10.17 7.38
C GLU A 295 17.55 -11.66 7.29
N HIS A 296 18.12 -12.39 6.32
CA HIS A 296 17.87 -13.82 6.10
C HIS A 296 19.02 -14.72 6.58
N MET A 297 20.11 -14.12 7.02
CA MET A 297 21.32 -14.84 7.47
C MET A 297 21.06 -15.73 8.67
N ALA A 298 20.12 -15.37 9.55
CA ALA A 298 19.73 -16.21 10.69
C ALA A 298 19.18 -17.57 10.23
N ALA A 299 18.36 -17.58 9.17
CA ALA A 299 17.81 -18.81 8.61
C ALA A 299 18.89 -19.66 7.93
N MET A 300 19.79 -19.04 7.18
CA MET A 300 20.91 -19.73 6.56
C MET A 300 21.87 -20.33 7.62
N GLY A 301 22.17 -19.58 8.67
CA GLY A 301 23.02 -20.03 9.77
C GLY A 301 22.43 -21.24 10.51
N VAL A 302 21.14 -21.19 10.86
CA VAL A 302 20.47 -22.32 11.54
C VAL A 302 20.34 -23.53 10.61
N PHE A 303 20.14 -23.33 9.31
CA PHE A 303 20.16 -24.42 8.33
C PHE A 303 21.50 -25.17 8.35
N PHE A 304 22.64 -24.47 8.23
CA PHE A 304 23.95 -25.12 8.31
C PHE A 304 24.21 -25.74 9.69
N LEU A 305 23.77 -25.09 10.77
CA LEU A 305 23.86 -25.63 12.12
C LEU A 305 23.13 -26.98 12.23
N MET A 306 21.92 -27.08 11.67
CA MET A 306 21.13 -28.33 11.65
C MET A 306 21.83 -29.44 10.86
N GLN A 307 22.47 -29.11 9.74
CA GLN A 307 23.28 -30.08 8.99
C GLN A 307 24.49 -30.57 9.80
N GLY A 308 25.17 -29.64 10.49
CA GLY A 308 26.26 -29.96 11.39
C GLY A 308 25.83 -30.89 12.53
N PHE A 309 24.70 -30.62 13.19
CA PHE A 309 24.17 -31.48 14.26
C PHE A 309 23.80 -32.88 13.75
N TYR A 310 23.18 -32.99 12.57
CA TYR A 310 22.87 -34.28 11.97
C TYR A 310 24.13 -35.07 11.66
N PHE A 311 25.13 -34.43 11.04
CA PHE A 311 26.42 -35.06 10.74
C PHE A 311 27.16 -35.51 12.00
N LEU A 312 27.23 -34.66 13.03
CA LEU A 312 27.84 -35.01 14.31
C LEU A 312 27.11 -36.18 14.99
N GLY A 313 25.78 -36.21 14.91
CA GLY A 313 24.97 -37.34 15.41
C GLY A 313 25.25 -38.64 14.66
N TRP A 314 25.41 -38.58 13.33
CA TRP A 314 25.76 -39.73 12.50
C TRP A 314 27.19 -40.24 12.79
N VAL A 315 28.17 -39.34 12.89
CA VAL A 315 29.55 -39.66 13.26
C VAL A 315 29.63 -40.26 14.66
N LYS A 316 28.86 -39.75 15.62
CA LYS A 316 28.75 -40.32 16.97
C LYS A 316 28.25 -41.77 16.96
N HIS A 317 27.38 -42.12 16.01
CA HIS A 317 26.89 -43.48 15.88
C HIS A 317 27.94 -44.41 15.23
N LEU A 318 28.78 -43.90 14.32
CA LEU A 318 29.87 -44.69 13.72
C LEU A 318 31.07 -44.89 14.66
N LEU A 319 31.41 -43.91 15.51
CA LEU A 319 32.56 -43.99 16.41
C LEU A 319 32.14 -44.43 17.82
N GLY A 320 32.48 -45.67 18.19
CA GLY A 320 32.21 -46.22 19.54
C GLY A 320 33.09 -45.65 20.67
N ASP A 321 34.22 -44.98 20.34
CA ASP A 321 35.17 -44.44 21.32
C ASP A 321 34.88 -42.97 21.68
N LYS A 322 34.44 -42.71 22.93
CA LYS A 322 34.17 -41.34 23.44
C LYS A 322 35.36 -40.38 23.31
N LYS A 323 36.60 -40.86 23.55
CA LYS A 323 37.80 -40.01 23.50
C LYS A 323 38.17 -39.56 22.08
N LYS A 324 38.00 -40.44 21.09
CA LYS A 324 38.23 -40.10 19.66
C LYS A 324 37.14 -39.18 19.14
N PHE A 325 35.90 -39.38 19.60
CA PHE A 325 34.77 -38.51 19.28
C PHE A 325 34.95 -37.09 19.83
N GLU A 326 35.38 -36.92 21.09
CA GLU A 326 35.63 -35.60 21.67
C GLU A 326 36.76 -34.84 20.97
N ALA A 327 37.84 -35.53 20.58
CA ALA A 327 38.93 -34.94 19.82
C ALA A 327 38.46 -34.51 18.41
N LEU A 328 37.74 -35.38 17.70
CA LEU A 328 37.18 -35.09 16.38
C LEU A 328 36.16 -33.94 16.44
N LEU A 329 35.30 -33.91 17.44
CA LEU A 329 34.31 -32.86 17.65
C LEU A 329 35.00 -31.51 17.89
N ARG A 330 36.07 -31.48 18.70
CA ARG A 330 36.86 -30.26 18.92
C ARG A 330 37.48 -29.76 17.62
N ILE A 331 38.01 -30.63 16.77
CA ILE A 331 38.59 -30.29 15.47
C ILE A 331 37.52 -29.78 14.49
N ILE A 332 36.37 -30.46 14.38
CA ILE A 332 35.29 -30.06 13.48
C ILE A 332 34.71 -28.71 13.92
N VAL A 333 34.46 -28.51 15.21
CA VAL A 333 33.92 -27.25 15.73
C VAL A 333 34.92 -26.10 15.53
N THR A 334 36.21 -26.30 15.83
CA THR A 334 37.23 -25.26 15.62
C THR A 334 37.42 -24.93 14.13
N CYS A 335 37.40 -25.92 13.25
CA CYS A 335 37.49 -25.70 11.81
C CYS A 335 36.23 -25.01 11.26
N ALA A 336 35.03 -25.43 11.69
CA ALA A 336 33.77 -24.81 11.27
C ALA A 336 33.63 -23.36 11.77
N VAL A 337 34.04 -23.07 13.00
CA VAL A 337 34.07 -21.70 13.53
C VAL A 337 35.11 -20.86 12.82
N GLY A 338 36.30 -21.41 12.53
CA GLY A 338 37.35 -20.71 11.79
C GLY A 338 36.93 -20.36 10.37
N VAL A 339 36.43 -21.34 9.61
CA VAL A 339 35.93 -21.14 8.23
C VAL A 339 34.70 -20.23 8.23
N GLY A 340 33.80 -20.39 9.20
CA GLY A 340 32.62 -19.53 9.35
C GLY A 340 33.00 -18.08 9.63
N ALA A 341 33.94 -17.82 10.54
CA ALA A 341 34.41 -16.47 10.84
C ALA A 341 35.12 -15.81 9.64
N ILE A 342 35.93 -16.58 8.90
CA ILE A 342 36.58 -16.10 7.68
C ILE A 342 35.55 -15.81 6.59
N ALA A 343 34.59 -16.70 6.36
CA ALA A 343 33.55 -16.50 5.36
C ALA A 343 32.64 -15.31 5.69
N LEU A 344 32.30 -15.12 6.97
CA LEU A 344 31.52 -13.97 7.40
C LEU A 344 32.33 -12.67 7.27
N GLY A 345 33.59 -12.67 7.69
CA GLY A 345 34.48 -11.51 7.61
C GLY A 345 34.78 -11.09 6.17
N VAL A 346 35.00 -12.06 5.26
CA VAL A 346 35.16 -11.78 3.82
C VAL A 346 33.84 -11.35 3.20
N GLY A 347 32.72 -11.96 3.59
CA GLY A 347 31.39 -11.62 3.08
C GLY A 347 30.93 -10.21 3.47
N THR A 348 31.26 -9.75 4.68
CA THR A 348 30.99 -8.37 5.12
C THR A 348 31.97 -7.38 4.52
N ALA A 349 33.27 -7.71 4.45
CA ALA A 349 34.28 -6.82 3.87
C ALA A 349 34.14 -6.64 2.35
N SER A 350 33.69 -7.66 1.63
CA SER A 350 33.45 -7.60 0.18
C SER A 350 32.16 -6.86 -0.21
N GLY A 351 31.33 -6.48 0.78
CA GLY A 351 30.03 -5.83 0.53
C GLY A 351 28.99 -6.73 -0.13
N TYR A 352 29.26 -8.03 -0.29
CA TYR A 352 28.31 -8.99 -0.88
C TYR A 352 27.10 -9.24 0.04
N ILE A 353 27.32 -9.16 1.36
CA ILE A 353 26.24 -9.17 2.35
C ILE A 353 25.78 -7.73 2.56
N SER A 354 24.57 -7.40 2.11
CA SER A 354 24.04 -6.07 2.33
C SER A 354 23.70 -5.87 3.82
N PRO A 355 23.99 -4.69 4.39
CA PRO A 355 23.60 -4.38 5.76
C PRO A 355 22.07 -4.42 5.92
N TRP A 356 21.62 -4.45 7.18
CA TRP A 356 20.21 -4.39 7.54
C TRP A 356 19.55 -3.16 6.90
N THR A 357 18.36 -3.32 6.34
CA THR A 357 17.65 -2.17 5.78
C THR A 357 17.21 -1.22 6.91
N GLY A 358 17.20 0.09 6.64
CA GLY A 358 16.92 1.11 7.66
C GLY A 358 15.58 0.92 8.38
N ARG A 359 14.57 0.35 7.72
CA ARG A 359 13.24 0.10 8.30
C ARG A 359 13.24 -1.07 9.30
N PHE A 360 13.99 -2.14 9.04
CA PHE A 360 14.15 -3.24 9.99
C PHE A 360 15.13 -2.88 11.10
N TYR A 361 16.19 -2.13 10.78
CA TYR A 361 17.11 -1.61 11.78
C TYR A 361 16.39 -0.72 12.81
N SER A 362 15.44 0.12 12.36
CA SER A 362 14.64 0.94 13.28
C SER A 362 13.75 0.16 14.25
N LEU A 363 13.47 -1.12 13.97
CA LEU A 363 12.72 -1.98 14.89
C LEU A 363 13.61 -2.56 16.00
N LEU A 364 14.93 -2.63 15.76
CA LEU A 364 15.91 -3.04 16.76
C LEU A 364 16.42 -1.82 17.54
N ASP A 365 16.64 -0.71 16.83
CA ASP A 365 17.07 0.57 17.38
C ASP A 365 16.05 1.68 17.05
N PRO A 366 15.11 1.98 17.97
CA PRO A 366 14.01 2.90 17.70
C PRO A 366 14.44 4.37 17.56
N THR A 367 15.68 4.73 17.92
CA THR A 367 16.16 6.12 17.79
C THR A 367 16.66 6.41 16.38
N TYR A 368 17.20 5.41 15.67
CA TYR A 368 17.84 5.59 14.36
C TYR A 368 16.95 6.27 13.31
N ALA A 369 15.68 5.85 13.21
CA ALA A 369 14.76 6.43 12.22
C ALA A 369 14.47 7.90 12.48
N LYS A 370 14.36 8.30 13.75
CA LYS A 370 14.07 9.68 14.13
C LYS A 370 15.23 10.63 13.78
N ASP A 371 16.45 10.16 13.98
CA ASP A 371 17.65 10.99 13.86
C ASP A 371 18.20 11.05 12.43
N HIS A 372 18.07 9.96 11.66
CA HIS A 372 18.70 9.86 10.33
C HIS A 372 17.74 9.83 9.15
N ILE A 373 16.47 9.41 9.33
CA ILE A 373 15.52 9.24 8.21
C ILE A 373 14.14 9.81 8.59
N PRO A 374 13.94 11.15 8.47
CA PRO A 374 12.72 11.81 8.93
C PRO A 374 11.46 11.30 8.21
N ILE A 375 11.57 10.77 6.99
CA ILE A 375 10.46 10.19 6.24
C ILE A 375 9.86 8.99 6.98
N ILE A 376 10.69 8.08 7.51
CA ILE A 376 10.20 6.90 8.24
C ILE A 376 9.52 7.33 9.54
N ALA A 377 10.10 8.29 10.25
CA ALA A 377 9.55 8.80 11.51
C ALA A 377 8.26 9.63 11.31
N SER A 378 8.05 10.20 10.12
CA SER A 378 6.88 11.03 9.80
C SER A 378 5.57 10.24 9.75
N VAL A 379 5.63 8.94 9.46
CA VAL A 379 4.44 8.09 9.39
C VAL A 379 3.95 7.80 10.80
N SER A 380 2.69 8.14 11.09
CA SER A 380 2.07 7.92 12.41
C SER A 380 2.10 6.46 12.85
N GLU A 381 2.09 5.52 11.90
CA GLU A 381 2.15 4.08 12.15
C GLU A 381 3.49 3.59 12.69
N HIS A 382 4.57 4.33 12.44
CA HIS A 382 5.94 4.02 12.90
C HIS A 382 6.20 4.46 14.35
N GLN A 383 5.24 5.14 14.98
CA GLN A 383 5.35 5.57 16.37
C GLN A 383 5.24 4.39 17.35
N PRO A 384 5.83 4.50 18.56
CA PRO A 384 5.67 3.51 19.60
C PRO A 384 4.25 3.48 20.16
N THR A 385 3.81 2.31 20.60
CA THR A 385 2.46 2.12 21.17
C THR A 385 2.39 2.59 22.62
N ALA A 386 1.40 3.42 22.93
CA ALA A 386 1.04 3.70 24.32
C ALA A 386 0.28 2.51 24.95
N TRP A 387 0.34 2.41 26.29
CA TRP A 387 -0.42 1.40 27.03
C TRP A 387 -1.94 1.50 26.80
N SER A 388 -2.44 2.71 26.56
CA SER A 388 -3.85 2.98 26.26
C SER A 388 -4.28 2.29 24.95
N SER A 389 -3.43 2.29 23.93
CA SER A 389 -3.68 1.58 22.66
C SER A 389 -3.72 0.07 22.87
N PHE A 390 -2.82 -0.51 23.66
CA PHE A 390 -2.89 -1.94 24.01
C PHE A 390 -4.20 -2.31 24.72
N MET A 391 -4.68 -1.46 25.63
CA MET A 391 -5.97 -1.69 26.28
C MET A 391 -7.16 -1.52 25.33
N PHE A 392 -7.08 -0.55 24.43
CA PHE A 392 -8.10 -0.31 23.41
C PHE A 392 -8.21 -1.47 22.41
N ASP A 393 -7.10 -2.13 22.09
CA ASP A 393 -7.09 -3.23 21.11
C ASP A 393 -7.34 -4.61 21.73
N PHE A 394 -6.79 -4.87 22.92
CA PHE A 394 -6.83 -6.19 23.53
C PHE A 394 -7.80 -6.32 24.71
N HIS A 395 -8.17 -5.23 25.36
CA HIS A 395 -9.05 -5.22 26.54
C HIS A 395 -8.65 -6.31 27.56
N ILE A 396 -9.51 -7.32 27.78
CA ILE A 396 -9.22 -8.41 28.72
C ILE A 396 -8.09 -9.35 28.27
N LEU A 397 -7.84 -9.46 26.97
CA LEU A 397 -6.81 -10.35 26.44
C LEU A 397 -5.42 -9.97 26.96
N LEU A 398 -5.19 -8.69 27.28
CA LEU A 398 -3.93 -8.22 27.85
C LEU A 398 -3.66 -8.84 29.22
N PHE A 399 -4.70 -9.05 30.04
CA PHE A 399 -4.58 -9.69 31.35
C PHE A 399 -4.53 -11.22 31.26
N LEU A 400 -5.21 -11.81 30.26
CA LEU A 400 -5.22 -13.25 30.03
C LEU A 400 -3.92 -13.75 29.39
N PHE A 401 -3.17 -12.87 28.71
CA PHE A 401 -1.93 -13.23 28.03
C PHE A 401 -0.85 -13.76 28.99
N PRO A 402 -0.47 -13.08 30.09
CA PRO A 402 0.46 -13.65 31.08
C PRO A 402 -0.03 -14.95 31.71
N ALA A 403 -1.34 -15.07 31.97
CA ALA A 403 -1.94 -16.30 32.51
C ALA A 403 -1.81 -17.47 31.51
N GLY A 404 -1.98 -17.20 30.22
CA GLY A 404 -1.79 -18.19 29.15
C GLY A 404 -0.33 -18.62 29.01
N LEU A 405 0.60 -17.68 29.08
CA LEU A 405 2.04 -17.98 29.10
C LEU A 405 2.39 -18.89 30.27
N TYR A 406 1.86 -18.62 31.48
CA TYR A 406 2.06 -19.49 32.64
C TYR A 406 1.59 -20.93 32.39
N PHE A 407 0.41 -21.13 31.79
CA PHE A 407 -0.05 -22.48 31.43
C PHE A 407 0.82 -23.16 30.37
N CYS A 408 1.36 -22.39 29.41
CA CYS A 408 2.29 -22.91 28.41
C CYS A 408 3.61 -23.35 29.04
N PHE A 409 4.19 -22.56 29.96
CA PHE A 409 5.39 -22.93 30.71
C PHE A 409 5.17 -24.14 31.63
N LYS A 410 3.97 -24.32 32.18
CA LYS A 410 3.65 -25.50 32.99
C LYS A 410 3.59 -26.79 32.18
N ARG A 411 3.28 -26.72 30.88
CA ARG A 411 3.23 -27.88 29.97
C ARG A 411 4.05 -27.60 28.70
N LEU A 412 5.37 -27.81 28.81
CA LEU A 412 6.31 -27.60 27.72
C LEU A 412 6.28 -28.76 26.70
N SER A 413 5.59 -28.54 25.59
CA SER A 413 5.61 -29.34 24.36
C SER A 413 6.29 -28.54 23.25
N ASP A 414 6.69 -29.21 22.16
CA ASP A 414 7.36 -28.56 21.05
C ASP A 414 6.47 -27.49 20.39
N ALA A 415 5.14 -27.70 20.40
CA ALA A 415 4.15 -26.73 19.94
C ALA A 415 3.93 -25.56 20.93
N THR A 416 3.96 -25.82 22.25
CA THR A 416 3.83 -24.72 23.24
C THR A 416 5.08 -23.86 23.34
N ILE A 417 6.26 -24.39 23.03
CA ILE A 417 7.48 -23.60 22.89
C ILE A 417 7.35 -22.63 21.69
N PHE A 418 6.80 -23.10 20.56
CA PHE A 418 6.60 -22.25 19.38
C PHE A 418 5.69 -21.05 19.67
N ILE A 419 4.53 -21.30 20.30
CA ILE A 419 3.58 -20.21 20.60
C ILE A 419 4.12 -19.22 21.63
N VAL A 420 4.93 -19.67 22.61
CA VAL A 420 5.59 -18.78 23.57
C VAL A 420 6.61 -17.88 22.86
N MET A 421 7.45 -18.44 21.97
CA MET A 421 8.41 -17.64 21.20
C MET A 421 7.71 -16.65 20.28
N TYR A 422 6.65 -17.09 19.60
CA TYR A 422 5.82 -16.21 18.77
C TYR A 422 5.25 -15.06 19.60
N GLY A 423 4.60 -15.35 20.73
CA GLY A 423 3.97 -14.36 21.59
C GLY A 423 4.94 -13.34 22.18
N LEU A 424 6.09 -13.79 22.70
CA LEU A 424 7.08 -12.88 23.29
C LEU A 424 7.71 -11.96 22.23
N THR A 425 8.10 -12.53 21.09
CA THR A 425 8.72 -11.77 19.99
C THR A 425 7.73 -10.78 19.38
N SER A 426 6.47 -11.19 19.15
CA SER A 426 5.46 -10.31 18.59
C SER A 426 5.06 -9.19 19.55
N MET A 427 5.00 -9.45 20.86
CA MET A 427 4.67 -8.42 21.85
C MET A 427 5.77 -7.37 21.99
N TYR A 428 7.04 -7.76 21.89
CA TYR A 428 8.15 -6.80 21.84
C TYR A 428 8.02 -5.86 20.64
N PHE A 429 7.84 -6.42 19.44
CA PHE A 429 7.70 -5.62 18.23
C PHE A 429 6.44 -4.75 18.21
N ALA A 430 5.33 -5.23 18.75
CA ALA A 430 4.13 -4.43 18.94
C ALA A 430 4.36 -3.26 19.90
N GLY A 431 5.25 -3.40 20.89
CA GLY A 431 5.63 -2.32 21.79
C GLY A 431 6.44 -1.21 21.12
N VAL A 432 7.31 -1.59 20.17
CA VAL A 432 8.17 -0.65 19.43
C VAL A 432 7.40 0.11 18.35
N MET A 433 6.42 -0.53 17.70
CA MET A 433 5.71 0.06 16.56
C MET A 433 4.22 -0.30 16.53
N VAL A 434 3.36 0.72 16.40
CA VAL A 434 1.88 0.57 16.39
C VAL A 434 1.38 -0.38 15.32
N ARG A 435 1.87 -0.32 14.08
CA ARG A 435 1.42 -1.23 13.00
C ARG A 435 1.62 -2.71 13.33
N LEU A 436 2.60 -3.06 14.17
CA LEU A 436 2.94 -4.45 14.48
C LEU A 436 2.02 -5.08 15.53
N ILE A 437 1.08 -4.32 16.11
CA ILE A 437 0.00 -4.87 16.95
C ILE A 437 -0.85 -5.90 16.18
N LEU A 438 -0.94 -5.73 14.87
CA LEU A 438 -1.62 -6.65 13.96
C LEU A 438 -0.99 -8.06 14.01
N VAL A 439 0.34 -8.15 14.04
CA VAL A 439 1.08 -9.42 14.10
C VAL A 439 1.03 -10.02 15.50
N ALA A 440 0.96 -9.20 16.55
CA ALA A 440 0.79 -9.69 17.91
C ALA A 440 -0.62 -10.23 18.19
N THR A 441 -1.64 -9.71 17.51
CA THR A 441 -3.05 -10.03 17.78
C THR A 441 -3.36 -11.53 17.74
N PRO A 442 -2.95 -12.30 16.71
CA PRO A 442 -3.21 -13.74 16.69
C PRO A 442 -2.51 -14.51 17.82
N ALA A 443 -1.26 -14.13 18.17
CA ALA A 443 -0.53 -14.75 19.26
C ALA A 443 -1.23 -14.54 20.61
N VAL A 444 -1.64 -13.29 20.87
CA VAL A 444 -2.36 -12.90 22.08
C VAL A 444 -3.70 -13.64 22.17
N CYS A 445 -4.44 -13.76 21.07
CA CYS A 445 -5.72 -14.48 21.04
C CYS A 445 -5.53 -15.98 21.36
N LEU A 446 -4.53 -16.63 20.78
CA LEU A 446 -4.26 -18.06 21.00
C LEU A 446 -3.80 -18.34 22.44
N ILE A 447 -2.88 -17.54 22.98
CA ILE A 447 -2.37 -17.71 24.35
C ILE A 447 -3.48 -17.45 25.37
N SER A 448 -4.26 -16.39 25.18
CA SER A 448 -5.41 -16.07 26.03
C SER A 448 -6.51 -17.14 25.93
N ALA A 449 -6.72 -17.74 24.75
CA ALA A 449 -7.66 -18.85 24.58
C ALA A 449 -7.24 -20.09 25.38
N ILE A 450 -5.93 -20.38 25.48
CA ILE A 450 -5.42 -21.48 26.31
C ILE A 450 -5.74 -21.22 27.79
N ALA A 451 -5.55 -19.97 28.26
CA ALA A 451 -5.89 -19.59 29.64
C ALA A 451 -7.38 -19.78 29.93
N VAL A 452 -8.24 -19.24 29.08
CA VAL A 452 -9.71 -19.34 29.21
C VAL A 452 -10.18 -20.80 29.13
N SER A 453 -9.63 -21.60 28.22
CA SER A 453 -10.01 -23.00 28.08
C SER A 453 -9.57 -23.84 29.28
N ALA A 454 -8.32 -23.67 29.73
CA ALA A 454 -7.79 -24.40 30.88
C ALA A 454 -8.57 -24.08 32.18
N THR A 455 -8.88 -22.80 32.40
CA THR A 455 -9.68 -22.35 33.55
C THR A 455 -11.10 -22.91 33.52
N ILE A 456 -11.81 -22.78 32.39
CA ILE A 456 -13.17 -23.33 32.24
C ILE A 456 -13.18 -24.85 32.42
N LYS A 457 -12.20 -25.56 31.85
CA LYS A 457 -12.11 -27.02 31.95
C LYS A 457 -11.86 -27.49 33.38
N ASN A 458 -10.97 -26.82 34.11
CA ASN A 458 -10.72 -27.12 35.52
C ASN A 458 -11.98 -26.87 36.37
N LEU A 459 -12.64 -25.72 36.19
CA LEU A 459 -13.87 -25.37 36.90
C LEU A 459 -15.01 -26.37 36.59
N THR A 460 -15.20 -26.73 35.33
CA THR A 460 -16.23 -27.68 34.91
C THR A 460 -15.95 -29.09 35.43
N THR A 461 -14.68 -29.49 35.52
CA THR A 461 -14.30 -30.79 36.09
C THR A 461 -14.64 -30.83 37.58
N LEU A 462 -14.30 -29.77 38.34
CA LEU A 462 -14.67 -29.66 39.76
C LEU A 462 -16.19 -29.77 39.98
N LEU A 463 -17.01 -29.25 39.06
CA LEU A 463 -18.47 -29.38 39.12
C LEU A 463 -18.98 -30.79 38.77
N ARG A 464 -18.31 -31.51 37.86
CA ARG A 464 -18.74 -32.84 37.39
C ARG A 464 -18.35 -33.99 38.32
N THR A 465 -17.24 -33.88 39.06
CA THR A 465 -16.65 -35.01 39.82
C THR A 465 -17.59 -35.62 40.88
N LYS A 466 -18.64 -34.91 41.36
CA LYS A 466 -19.61 -35.48 42.33
C LYS A 466 -20.93 -36.02 41.74
N SER A 467 -21.17 -35.96 40.43
CA SER A 467 -22.44 -36.50 39.86
C SER A 467 -22.46 -38.03 39.68
N LYS A 468 -21.38 -38.74 40.01
CA LYS A 468 -21.25 -40.21 39.86
C LYS A 468 -21.46 -41.03 41.13
N VAL A 469 -21.88 -40.45 42.26
CA VAL A 469 -22.21 -41.21 43.48
C VAL A 469 -23.70 -41.10 43.78
N SER A 470 -24.47 -42.07 43.28
CA SER A 470 -25.65 -42.69 43.94
C SER A 470 -26.48 -43.45 42.89
N GLN A 471 -25.96 -44.57 42.37
CA GLN A 471 -26.78 -45.66 41.79
C GLN A 471 -25.93 -46.94 41.74
N THR A 472 -25.81 -47.63 42.86
CA THR A 472 -25.66 -49.09 42.92
C THR A 472 -26.22 -49.53 44.26
N GLY A 473 -27.44 -50.05 44.25
CA GLY A 473 -27.96 -50.80 45.39
C GLY A 473 -27.27 -52.14 45.50
N SER A 474 -27.12 -52.65 46.73
CA SER A 474 -27.13 -54.08 47.03
C SER A 474 -27.21 -54.32 48.54
N THR A 475 -28.31 -54.95 48.94
CA THR A 475 -28.46 -56.06 49.90
C THR A 475 -27.45 -56.31 51.03
N LYS A 476 -28.04 -56.59 52.20
CA LYS A 476 -27.51 -57.21 53.43
C LYS A 476 -26.33 -58.19 53.25
N GLY A 477 -25.35 -58.10 54.17
CA GLY A 477 -24.38 -59.15 54.45
C GLY A 477 -23.38 -58.75 55.54
N THR A 478 -23.45 -59.41 56.68
CA THR A 478 -22.71 -59.23 57.95
C THR A 478 -21.22 -59.61 57.88
N SER A 479 -20.40 -58.89 58.67
CA SER A 479 -19.35 -59.38 59.60
C SER A 479 -17.97 -58.68 59.52
N GLY A 480 -17.55 -58.13 60.67
CA GLY A 480 -16.16 -58.20 61.20
C GLY A 480 -15.12 -57.15 60.77
N GLY A 481 -14.65 -56.35 61.75
CA GLY A 481 -13.22 -55.95 61.82
C GLY A 481 -12.90 -54.45 61.81
N LYS A 482 -12.47 -53.93 62.96
CA LYS A 482 -12.08 -52.55 63.30
C LYS A 482 -10.99 -51.92 62.41
N GLY A 483 -11.16 -50.61 62.17
CA GLY A 483 -10.10 -49.69 61.75
C GLY A 483 -10.60 -48.24 61.72
N SER A 484 -10.61 -47.58 62.88
CA SER A 484 -11.05 -46.19 63.04
C SER A 484 -9.97 -45.22 62.55
N SER A 485 -10.26 -44.41 61.54
CA SER A 485 -9.77 -43.03 61.46
C SER A 485 -10.92 -42.13 61.02
N LYS A 486 -11.34 -41.28 61.96
CA LYS A 486 -12.41 -40.28 61.87
C LYS A 486 -12.48 -39.59 60.49
N SER A 487 -13.55 -39.85 59.76
CA SER A 487 -14.03 -38.95 58.71
C SER A 487 -14.57 -37.67 59.37
N LEU A 488 -13.81 -36.58 59.32
CA LEU A 488 -14.41 -35.25 59.52
C LEU A 488 -15.40 -34.99 58.37
N PRO A 489 -16.60 -34.45 58.66
CA PRO A 489 -17.60 -34.18 57.64
C PRO A 489 -17.12 -33.07 56.69
N ASP A 490 -17.27 -33.37 55.41
CA ASP A 490 -16.83 -32.70 54.18
C ASP A 490 -17.53 -31.34 53.94
N GLN A 491 -17.39 -30.38 54.87
CA GLN A 491 -18.05 -29.05 54.83
C GLN A 491 -17.37 -28.03 53.90
N SER A 492 -16.18 -28.33 53.36
CA SER A 492 -15.41 -27.47 52.43
C SER A 492 -15.84 -27.60 50.95
N GLN A 493 -16.59 -28.65 50.60
CA GLN A 493 -17.06 -28.94 49.25
C GLN A 493 -18.16 -27.99 48.72
N PRO A 494 -19.18 -27.58 49.50
CA PRO A 494 -20.18 -26.63 49.00
C PRO A 494 -19.58 -25.25 48.74
N PHE A 495 -18.59 -24.80 49.53
CA PHE A 495 -17.89 -23.53 49.30
C PHE A 495 -17.06 -23.56 48.00
N GLN A 496 -16.35 -24.65 47.73
CA GLN A 496 -15.61 -24.83 46.47
C GLN A 496 -16.54 -24.89 45.25
N ARG A 497 -17.72 -25.50 45.38
CA ARG A 497 -18.74 -25.55 44.31
C ARG A 497 -19.36 -24.17 44.05
N ASN A 498 -19.77 -23.46 45.10
CA ASN A 498 -20.34 -22.13 44.98
C ASN A 498 -19.29 -21.14 44.44
N GLY A 499 -18.03 -21.27 44.87
CA GLY A 499 -16.89 -20.54 44.31
C GLY A 499 -16.63 -20.86 42.84
N ALA A 500 -16.69 -22.13 42.43
CA ALA A 500 -16.52 -22.51 41.03
C ALA A 500 -17.64 -22.00 40.12
N ILE A 501 -18.89 -22.00 40.61
CA ILE A 501 -20.04 -21.42 39.91
C ILE A 501 -19.86 -19.89 39.79
N ALA A 502 -19.49 -19.21 40.88
CA ALA A 502 -19.23 -17.77 40.87
C ALA A 502 -18.10 -17.39 39.89
N LEU A 503 -17.03 -18.18 39.84
CA LEU A 503 -15.93 -17.98 38.89
C LEU A 503 -16.34 -18.22 37.43
N LEU A 504 -17.23 -19.19 37.15
CA LEU A 504 -17.77 -19.39 35.80
C LEU A 504 -18.67 -18.23 35.37
N PHE A 505 -19.54 -17.74 36.26
CA PHE A 505 -20.33 -16.53 36.00
C PHE A 505 -19.45 -15.30 35.80
N GLY A 506 -18.38 -15.15 36.60
CA GLY A 506 -17.39 -14.10 36.43
C GLY A 506 -16.69 -14.18 35.07
N ALA A 507 -16.24 -15.36 34.65
CA ALA A 507 -15.62 -15.58 33.35
C ALA A 507 -16.61 -15.27 32.19
N PHE A 508 -17.87 -15.68 32.31
CA PHE A 508 -18.91 -15.37 31.33
C PHE A 508 -19.19 -13.87 31.25
N TYR A 509 -19.29 -13.17 32.39
CA TYR A 509 -19.48 -11.72 32.44
C TYR A 509 -18.32 -10.99 31.76
N LEU A 510 -17.08 -11.39 32.06
CA LEU A 510 -15.87 -10.82 31.49
C LEU A 510 -15.79 -11.01 29.95
N LEU A 511 -16.11 -12.20 29.44
CA LEU A 511 -16.17 -12.46 28.00
C LEU A 511 -17.30 -11.69 27.32
N SER A 512 -18.44 -11.50 28.00
CA SER A 512 -19.55 -10.69 27.49
C SER A 512 -19.18 -9.21 27.40
N ARG A 513 -18.49 -8.66 28.42
CA ARG A 513 -17.96 -7.29 28.40
C ARG A 513 -16.93 -7.10 27.29
N TYR A 514 -16.07 -8.09 27.07
CA TYR A 514 -15.14 -8.10 25.94
C TYR A 514 -15.87 -8.00 24.59
N ALA A 515 -16.92 -8.80 24.36
CA ALA A 515 -17.67 -8.75 23.11
C ALA A 515 -18.35 -7.38 22.88
N ILE A 516 -18.92 -6.78 23.94
CA ILE A 516 -19.53 -5.43 23.89
C ILE A 516 -18.46 -4.38 23.55
N HIS A 517 -17.31 -4.43 24.21
CA HIS A 517 -16.18 -3.54 23.95
C HIS A 517 -15.70 -3.65 22.50
N CYS A 518 -15.47 -4.87 22.02
CA CYS A 518 -15.01 -5.10 20.64
C CYS A 518 -15.99 -4.55 19.59
N THR A 519 -17.29 -4.74 19.83
CA THR A 519 -18.34 -4.24 18.93
C THR A 519 -18.38 -2.71 18.96
N TRP A 520 -18.27 -2.09 20.14
CA TRP A 520 -18.24 -0.65 20.29
C TRP A 520 -17.01 -0.02 19.61
N VAL A 521 -15.82 -0.55 19.85
CA VAL A 521 -14.57 -0.08 19.23
C VAL A 521 -14.65 -0.19 17.70
N THR A 522 -15.12 -1.32 17.19
CA THR A 522 -15.26 -1.52 15.74
C THR A 522 -16.25 -0.52 15.14
N SER A 523 -17.38 -0.33 15.80
CA SER A 523 -18.45 0.57 15.36
C SER A 523 -18.01 2.03 15.40
N GLU A 524 -17.38 2.51 16.46
CA GLU A 524 -17.14 3.96 16.61
C GLU A 524 -15.76 4.42 16.12
N ALA A 525 -14.71 3.60 16.25
CA ALA A 525 -13.35 4.01 15.92
C ALA A 525 -12.92 3.53 14.52
N TYR A 526 -12.98 2.22 14.26
CA TYR A 526 -12.40 1.64 13.04
C TYR A 526 -13.31 1.68 11.80
N SER A 527 -14.62 1.91 11.96
CA SER A 527 -15.55 1.95 10.82
C SER A 527 -15.73 3.34 10.17
N SER A 528 -14.68 4.17 10.20
CA SER A 528 -14.69 5.52 9.61
C SER A 528 -13.89 5.59 8.30
N PRO A 529 -14.50 6.03 7.17
CA PRO A 529 -13.79 6.24 5.91
C PRO A 529 -12.94 7.51 5.97
N SER A 530 -11.75 7.47 5.36
CA SER A 530 -10.83 8.60 5.30
C SER A 530 -11.17 9.65 4.23
N ILE A 531 -11.94 9.26 3.20
CA ILE A 531 -12.31 10.14 2.07
C ILE A 531 -13.54 10.98 2.38
N VAL A 532 -14.49 10.36 3.06
CA VAL A 532 -15.79 10.96 3.37
C VAL A 532 -15.77 11.32 4.84
N LEU A 533 -15.52 12.59 5.12
CA LEU A 533 -15.42 13.09 6.48
C LEU A 533 -16.83 13.23 7.05
N ALA A 534 -17.10 12.60 8.19
CA ALA A 534 -18.38 12.76 8.88
C ALA A 534 -18.19 13.59 10.15
N ALA A 535 -18.92 14.70 10.23
CA ALA A 535 -19.05 15.47 11.46
C ALA A 535 -20.43 15.25 12.08
N ARG A 536 -20.49 15.38 13.41
CA ARG A 536 -21.75 15.43 14.16
C ARG A 536 -22.12 16.89 14.38
N GLY A 537 -23.26 17.32 13.84
CA GLY A 537 -23.82 18.63 14.15
C GLY A 537 -24.29 18.73 15.60
N ALA A 538 -24.54 19.95 16.09
CA ALA A 538 -24.97 20.21 17.47
C ALA A 538 -26.25 19.46 17.89
N HIS A 539 -27.12 19.13 16.93
CA HIS A 539 -28.36 18.38 17.15
C HIS A 539 -28.24 16.87 16.92
N GLY A 540 -27.02 16.32 16.80
CA GLY A 540 -26.79 14.90 16.55
C GLY A 540 -26.97 14.45 15.09
N ASN A 541 -27.39 15.34 14.20
CA ASN A 541 -27.43 15.07 12.76
C ASN A 541 -26.02 14.88 12.20
N ARG A 542 -25.82 13.83 11.41
CA ARG A 542 -24.54 13.54 10.75
C ARG A 542 -24.45 14.36 9.47
N VAL A 543 -23.48 15.28 9.41
CA VAL A 543 -23.14 16.02 8.19
C VAL A 543 -21.94 15.32 7.56
N ILE A 544 -22.03 15.08 6.26
CA ILE A 544 -21.01 14.38 5.49
C ILE A 544 -20.36 15.40 4.57
N PHE A 545 -19.03 15.54 4.66
CA PHE A 545 -18.21 16.35 3.77
C PHE A 545 -17.53 15.43 2.75
N ASP A 546 -17.67 15.78 1.48
CA ASP A 546 -17.21 14.95 0.36
C ASP A 546 -16.31 15.71 -0.62
N ASP A 547 -15.58 16.68 -0.07
CA ASP A 547 -14.73 17.61 -0.81
C ASP A 547 -13.59 16.92 -1.57
N TYR A 548 -13.03 15.82 -1.04
CA TYR A 548 -11.98 15.07 -1.74
C TYR A 548 -12.49 14.49 -3.06
N ARG A 549 -13.66 13.84 -3.06
CA ARG A 549 -14.23 13.28 -4.29
C ARG A 549 -14.63 14.40 -5.25
N GLU A 550 -15.20 15.49 -4.74
CA GLU A 550 -15.53 16.68 -5.54
C GLU A 550 -14.29 17.22 -6.29
N ALA A 551 -13.18 17.45 -5.57
CA ALA A 551 -11.94 17.97 -6.14
C ALA A 551 -11.30 17.01 -7.14
N TYR A 552 -11.20 15.72 -6.80
CA TYR A 552 -10.61 14.72 -7.70
C TYR A 552 -11.48 14.53 -8.96
N TYR A 553 -12.81 14.61 -8.84
CA TYR A 553 -13.69 14.52 -9.99
C TYR A 553 -13.61 15.75 -10.90
N TRP A 554 -13.51 16.94 -10.31
CA TRP A 554 -13.22 18.17 -11.07
C TRP A 554 -11.90 18.04 -11.83
N LEU A 555 -10.85 17.57 -11.15
CA LEU A 555 -9.54 17.37 -11.77
C LEU A 555 -9.62 16.38 -12.94
N ARG A 556 -10.41 15.31 -12.80
CA ARG A 556 -10.60 14.30 -13.85
C ARG A 556 -11.34 14.81 -15.08
N GLN A 557 -12.33 15.69 -14.92
CA GLN A 557 -13.18 16.13 -16.03
C GLN A 557 -12.72 17.44 -16.68
N ASN A 558 -12.10 18.35 -15.91
CA ASN A 558 -11.88 19.73 -16.35
C ASN A 558 -10.42 20.06 -16.69
N THR A 559 -9.49 19.11 -16.53
CA THR A 559 -8.08 19.30 -16.89
C THR A 559 -7.70 18.47 -18.12
N PRO A 560 -6.64 18.86 -18.86
CA PRO A 560 -6.06 18.02 -19.92
C PRO A 560 -5.65 16.63 -19.40
N SER A 561 -5.69 15.60 -20.25
CA SER A 561 -5.36 14.22 -19.86
C SER A 561 -3.89 14.04 -19.45
N ASP A 562 -3.00 14.86 -20.00
CA ASP A 562 -1.57 14.90 -19.74
C ASP A 562 -1.19 15.87 -18.61
N ALA A 563 -2.18 16.47 -17.93
CA ALA A 563 -1.93 17.39 -16.84
C ALA A 563 -1.20 16.72 -15.67
N LYS A 564 -0.14 17.39 -15.19
CA LYS A 564 0.71 16.94 -14.09
C LYS A 564 0.36 17.70 -12.82
N VAL A 565 0.08 16.95 -11.76
CA VAL A 565 -0.35 17.49 -10.47
C VAL A 565 0.74 17.28 -9.43
N MET A 566 1.14 18.37 -8.79
CA MET A 566 2.01 18.36 -7.63
C MET A 566 1.17 18.42 -6.35
N SER A 567 1.37 17.45 -5.46
CA SER A 567 0.78 17.39 -4.14
C SER A 567 1.80 16.83 -3.15
N TRP A 568 1.46 16.80 -1.86
CA TRP A 568 2.21 15.98 -0.91
C TRP A 568 2.06 14.47 -1.23
N TRP A 569 3.03 13.67 -0.78
CA TRP A 569 3.14 12.25 -1.16
C TRP A 569 1.96 11.39 -0.68
N ASP A 570 1.31 11.76 0.44
CA ASP A 570 0.14 11.08 1.01
C ASP A 570 -1.00 10.89 0.00
N TYR A 571 -1.21 11.87 -0.88
CA TYR A 571 -2.39 11.93 -1.77
C TYR A 571 -2.14 11.31 -3.15
N GLY A 572 -0.91 10.90 -3.47
CA GLY A 572 -0.52 10.47 -4.82
C GLY A 572 -1.37 9.32 -5.39
N TYR A 573 -1.59 8.27 -4.59
CA TYR A 573 -2.43 7.14 -4.99
C TYR A 573 -3.89 7.54 -5.23
N GLN A 574 -4.45 8.43 -4.41
CA GLN A 574 -5.83 8.88 -4.55
C GLN A 574 -6.00 9.74 -5.81
N ILE A 575 -5.08 10.67 -6.08
CA ILE A 575 -5.11 11.51 -7.28
C ILE A 575 -5.02 10.64 -8.53
N THR A 576 -4.13 9.64 -8.54
CA THR A 576 -3.96 8.77 -9.71
C THR A 576 -5.17 7.86 -9.91
N ALA A 577 -5.77 7.32 -8.84
CA ALA A 577 -6.90 6.40 -8.96
C ALA A 577 -8.26 7.09 -9.17
N MET A 578 -8.52 8.21 -8.50
CA MET A 578 -9.80 8.95 -8.62
C MET A 578 -9.72 10.06 -9.67
N GLY A 579 -8.66 10.87 -9.62
CA GLY A 579 -8.43 11.98 -10.53
C GLY A 579 -7.96 11.55 -11.91
N ASN A 580 -7.36 10.35 -12.03
CA ASN A 580 -6.82 9.81 -13.27
C ASN A 580 -5.90 10.81 -13.97
N ARG A 581 -4.92 11.33 -13.23
CA ARG A 581 -3.91 12.31 -13.69
C ARG A 581 -2.53 11.93 -13.21
N THR A 582 -1.53 12.49 -13.90
CA THR A 582 -0.12 12.22 -13.63
C THR A 582 0.31 12.92 -12.36
N VAL A 583 1.01 12.21 -11.47
CA VAL A 583 1.50 12.72 -10.18
C VAL A 583 3.03 12.77 -10.14
N ILE A 584 3.56 13.81 -9.49
CA ILE A 584 5.01 14.00 -9.33
C ILE A 584 5.58 13.06 -8.26
N VAL A 585 4.91 12.96 -7.11
CA VAL A 585 5.30 12.13 -5.97
C VAL A 585 4.14 11.24 -5.55
N ASP A 586 4.46 10.14 -4.87
CA ASP A 586 3.50 9.09 -4.55
C ASP A 586 3.81 8.41 -3.21
N ASN A 587 2.86 7.63 -2.69
CA ASN A 587 2.90 7.11 -1.32
C ASN A 587 4.00 6.05 -1.07
N ASN A 588 4.57 5.45 -2.13
CA ASN A 588 5.59 4.40 -2.00
C ASN A 588 6.95 4.89 -1.47
N THR A 589 7.18 6.21 -1.46
CA THR A 589 8.38 6.87 -0.92
C THR A 589 9.74 6.24 -1.27
N TRP A 590 9.88 5.67 -2.48
CA TRP A 590 11.11 4.96 -2.87
C TRP A 590 12.29 5.88 -3.22
N ASN A 591 12.02 7.11 -3.64
CA ASN A 591 13.04 8.13 -3.94
C ASN A 591 12.87 9.37 -3.06
N ASN A 592 13.66 9.42 -2.00
CA ASN A 592 13.61 10.49 -0.99
C ASN A 592 14.01 11.86 -1.55
N THR A 593 14.96 11.90 -2.49
CA THR A 593 15.44 13.15 -3.11
C THR A 593 14.33 13.85 -3.90
N HIS A 594 13.49 13.07 -4.59
CA HIS A 594 12.35 13.61 -5.34
C HIS A 594 11.28 14.18 -4.42
N ILE A 595 10.98 13.49 -3.31
CA ILE A 595 10.05 14.00 -2.28
C ILE A 595 10.61 15.25 -1.61
N ALA A 596 11.92 15.27 -1.30
CA ALA A 596 12.59 16.44 -0.74
C ALA A 596 12.53 17.64 -1.71
N THR A 597 12.52 17.41 -3.03
CA THR A 597 12.36 18.47 -4.03
C THR A 597 10.95 19.08 -3.98
N VAL A 598 9.90 18.26 -3.84
CA VAL A 598 8.53 18.75 -3.62
C VAL A 598 8.40 19.46 -2.27
N GLY A 599 8.99 18.90 -1.20
CA GLY A 599 9.03 19.55 0.12
C GLY A 599 9.74 20.90 0.08
N ARG A 600 10.82 21.00 -0.73
CA ARG A 600 11.52 22.26 -1.00
C ARG A 600 10.62 23.26 -1.72
N ALA A 601 9.93 22.85 -2.80
CA ALA A 601 9.00 23.73 -3.51
C ALA A 601 7.90 24.26 -2.57
N MET A 602 7.31 23.41 -1.73
CA MET A 602 6.23 23.80 -0.81
C MET A 602 6.69 24.73 0.33
N SER A 603 7.95 24.64 0.75
CA SER A 603 8.49 25.41 1.90
C SER A 603 9.27 26.67 1.52
N SER A 604 9.57 26.87 0.24
CA SER A 604 10.32 28.04 -0.26
C SER A 604 9.40 29.23 -0.57
N TYR A 605 9.99 30.37 -0.93
CA TYR A 605 9.27 31.52 -1.47
C TYR A 605 8.67 31.20 -2.84
N GLU A 606 7.70 32.00 -3.28
CA GLU A 606 6.94 31.77 -4.51
C GLU A 606 7.81 31.73 -5.78
N ASP A 607 8.81 32.61 -5.90
CA ASP A 607 9.70 32.67 -7.07
C ASP A 607 10.59 31.43 -7.19
N GLU A 608 11.25 31.04 -6.09
CA GLU A 608 12.09 29.83 -6.05
C GLU A 608 11.25 28.56 -6.28
N ALA A 609 10.05 28.51 -5.70
CA ALA A 609 9.15 27.39 -5.90
C ALA A 609 8.64 27.32 -7.35
N TYR A 610 8.40 28.46 -7.99
CA TYR A 610 8.00 28.54 -9.41
C TYR A 610 9.08 27.95 -10.32
N GLU A 611 10.36 28.26 -10.09
CA GLU A 611 11.46 27.65 -10.85
C GLU A 611 11.49 26.12 -10.72
N ILE A 612 11.31 25.60 -9.50
CA ILE A 612 11.27 24.15 -9.25
C ILE A 612 10.06 23.52 -9.96
N MET A 613 8.87 24.11 -9.80
CA MET A 613 7.65 23.62 -10.44
C MET A 613 7.76 23.61 -11.97
N ARG A 614 8.43 24.61 -12.55
CA ARG A 614 8.71 24.68 -13.99
C ARG A 614 9.71 23.61 -14.42
N SER A 615 10.76 23.36 -13.64
CA SER A 615 11.74 22.30 -13.95
C SER A 615 11.12 20.89 -13.96
N LEU A 616 10.03 20.70 -13.22
CA LEU A 616 9.27 19.45 -13.13
C LEU A 616 8.04 19.42 -14.05
N ASP A 617 7.86 20.42 -14.92
CA ASP A 617 6.71 20.60 -15.81
C ASP A 617 5.34 20.53 -15.09
N VAL A 618 5.23 21.03 -13.87
CA VAL A 618 3.97 20.98 -13.12
C VAL A 618 2.93 21.92 -13.74
N ASN A 619 1.68 21.47 -13.87
CA ASN A 619 0.58 22.31 -14.34
C ASN A 619 -0.33 22.76 -13.21
N TYR A 620 -0.63 21.86 -12.27
CA TYR A 620 -1.53 22.10 -11.15
C TYR A 620 -0.87 21.75 -9.82
N VAL A 621 -1.22 22.49 -8.78
CA VAL A 621 -0.81 22.26 -7.40
C VAL A 621 -2.05 22.00 -6.56
N LEU A 622 -2.08 20.87 -5.85
CA LEU A 622 -3.17 20.51 -4.96
C LEU A 622 -2.70 20.63 -3.50
N VAL A 623 -3.46 21.37 -2.69
CA VAL A 623 -3.22 21.57 -1.27
C VAL A 623 -4.48 21.28 -0.48
N VAL A 624 -4.35 20.59 0.65
CA VAL A 624 -5.43 20.32 1.59
C VAL A 624 -5.41 21.33 2.73
N PHE A 625 -6.53 22.04 2.92
CA PHE A 625 -6.69 23.10 3.91
C PHE A 625 -7.87 22.82 4.85
N GLY A 626 -7.61 22.64 6.15
CA GLY A 626 -8.64 22.27 7.12
C GLY A 626 -9.24 23.42 7.92
N GLY A 627 -8.86 24.67 7.64
CA GLY A 627 -9.11 25.79 8.56
C GLY A 627 -10.57 26.22 8.70
N VAL A 628 -11.42 25.98 7.69
CA VAL A 628 -12.87 26.28 7.75
C VAL A 628 -13.63 25.22 8.56
N THR A 629 -13.31 23.95 8.33
CA THR A 629 -14.03 22.80 8.92
C THR A 629 -13.47 22.38 10.27
N GLY A 630 -12.25 22.80 10.60
CA GLY A 630 -11.52 22.30 11.78
C GLY A 630 -10.89 20.93 11.54
N TYR A 631 -10.59 20.58 10.27
CA TYR A 631 -9.93 19.33 9.94
C TYR A 631 -8.46 19.37 10.35
N SER A 632 -8.06 18.45 11.24
CA SER A 632 -6.73 18.44 11.85
C SER A 632 -5.64 17.81 10.99
N SER A 633 -5.97 17.05 9.94
CA SER A 633 -4.99 16.34 9.09
C SER A 633 -4.75 17.04 7.75
N ASP A 634 -4.69 18.37 7.77
CA ASP A 634 -4.40 19.20 6.62
C ASP A 634 -2.89 19.45 6.46
N ASP A 635 -2.51 20.07 5.33
CA ASP A 635 -1.10 20.20 4.94
C ASP A 635 -0.31 21.17 5.83
N ILE A 636 -0.98 22.14 6.47
CA ILE A 636 -0.33 23.08 7.39
C ILE A 636 0.16 22.40 8.68
N ASN A 637 -0.53 21.35 9.16
CA ASN A 637 -0.04 20.55 10.30
C ASN A 637 1.09 19.58 9.88
N LYS A 638 1.09 19.14 8.62
CA LYS A 638 2.14 18.29 8.05
C LYS A 638 3.35 19.10 7.56
N PHE A 639 3.23 20.41 7.44
CA PHE A 639 4.23 21.30 6.85
C PHE A 639 5.62 21.15 7.46
N LEU A 640 5.71 20.97 8.78
CA LEU A 640 7.00 20.79 9.46
C LEU A 640 7.74 19.54 8.98
N TRP A 641 7.02 18.48 8.60
CA TRP A 641 7.64 17.31 7.96
C TRP A 641 8.16 17.62 6.56
N MET A 642 7.45 18.44 5.79
CA MET A 642 7.93 18.91 4.48
C MET A 642 9.25 19.67 4.61
N VAL A 643 9.35 20.52 5.63
CA VAL A 643 10.57 21.28 5.97
C VAL A 643 11.71 20.36 6.39
N ARG A 644 11.45 19.38 7.27
CA ARG A 644 12.48 18.41 7.72
C ARG A 644 13.01 17.53 6.58
N ILE A 645 12.11 17.03 5.74
CA ILE A 645 12.47 16.17 4.59
C ILE A 645 13.21 16.97 3.53
N GLY A 646 12.72 18.18 3.21
CA GLY A 646 13.39 19.10 2.30
C GLY A 646 14.77 19.52 2.81
N GLY A 647 14.87 19.92 4.08
CA GLY A 647 16.10 20.37 4.74
C GLY A 647 17.15 19.27 4.94
N GLY A 648 16.72 18.01 5.08
CA GLY A 648 17.62 16.86 5.22
C GLY A 648 18.45 16.57 3.96
N VAL A 649 17.91 16.92 2.78
CA VAL A 649 18.61 16.76 1.48
C VAL A 649 19.18 18.10 1.01
N PHE A 650 18.42 19.19 1.17
CA PHE A 650 18.79 20.53 0.73
C PHE A 650 19.00 21.44 1.95
N PRO A 651 20.25 21.73 2.36
CA PRO A 651 20.56 22.52 3.56
C PRO A 651 20.15 24.01 3.47
N VAL A 652 19.59 24.43 2.33
CA VAL A 652 19.01 25.77 2.11
C VAL A 652 17.80 26.00 3.03
N ILE A 653 17.06 24.94 3.36
CA ILE A 653 15.90 25.00 4.23
C ILE A 653 16.31 24.57 5.64
N LYS A 654 16.08 25.45 6.61
CA LYS A 654 16.36 25.21 8.03
C LYS A 654 15.07 25.26 8.83
N GLU A 655 14.83 24.23 9.65
CA GLU A 655 13.65 24.15 10.52
C GLU A 655 13.50 25.35 11.46
N PRO A 656 14.56 25.86 12.13
CA PRO A 656 14.44 27.01 13.03
C PRO A 656 13.92 28.29 12.37
N ASP A 657 14.09 28.46 11.05
CA ASP A 657 13.63 29.66 10.36
C ASP A 657 12.10 29.79 10.31
N TYR A 658 11.37 28.69 10.55
CA TYR A 658 9.90 28.65 10.58
C TYR A 658 9.32 28.71 11.99
N LEU A 659 10.18 28.70 13.02
CA LEU A 659 9.79 28.66 14.43
C LEU A 659 10.16 29.99 15.10
N VAL A 660 9.31 30.46 16.02
CA VAL A 660 9.61 31.62 16.87
C VAL A 660 9.67 31.14 18.30
N ASN A 661 10.84 31.29 18.96
CA ASN A 661 11.11 30.77 20.30
C ASN A 661 10.85 29.25 20.44
N GLY A 662 11.00 28.49 19.36
CA GLY A 662 10.72 27.05 19.32
C GLY A 662 9.23 26.70 19.15
N GLU A 663 8.35 27.69 19.01
CA GLU A 663 6.92 27.47 18.77
C GLU A 663 6.56 27.65 17.28
N TYR A 664 5.72 26.75 16.78
CA TYR A 664 5.13 26.81 15.45
C TYR A 664 3.82 27.61 15.50
N ARG A 665 3.81 28.79 14.90
CA ARG A 665 2.68 29.73 14.92
C ARG A 665 2.30 30.17 13.51
N VAL A 666 1.03 30.56 13.35
CA VAL A 666 0.40 31.00 12.09
C VAL A 666 -0.21 32.42 12.24
N ASP A 667 -0.15 32.96 13.45
CA ASP A 667 -0.65 34.27 13.83
C ASP A 667 0.32 35.39 13.38
N LYS A 668 0.05 36.64 13.79
CA LYS A 668 0.94 37.78 13.51
C LYS A 668 2.34 37.63 14.12
N GLY A 669 2.48 36.76 15.12
CA GLY A 669 3.76 36.42 15.76
C GLY A 669 4.51 35.28 15.07
N ALA A 670 3.99 34.75 13.95
CA ALA A 670 4.67 33.73 13.16
C ALA A 670 5.96 34.25 12.52
N ALA A 671 6.87 33.33 12.21
CA ALA A 671 8.12 33.68 11.54
C ALA A 671 7.84 34.32 10.16
N PRO A 672 8.59 35.35 9.75
CA PRO A 672 8.38 36.00 8.45
C PRO A 672 8.60 35.04 7.28
N LYS A 673 9.44 34.00 7.45
CA LYS A 673 9.62 32.95 6.45
C LYS A 673 8.39 32.03 6.35
N MET A 674 7.69 31.79 7.46
CA MET A 674 6.44 31.02 7.48
C MET A 674 5.30 31.78 6.79
N LEU A 675 5.13 33.07 7.07
CA LEU A 675 4.06 33.88 6.47
C LEU A 675 4.22 34.10 4.96
N ASN A 676 5.45 33.98 4.44
CA ASN A 676 5.78 34.20 3.04
C ASN A 676 6.08 32.91 2.26
N CYS A 677 6.03 31.73 2.90
CA CYS A 677 6.25 30.47 2.21
C CYS A 677 5.08 30.16 1.27
N LEU A 678 5.36 29.38 0.22
CA LEU A 678 4.36 29.01 -0.77
C LEU A 678 3.16 28.29 -0.12
N MET A 679 3.41 27.32 0.76
CA MET A 679 2.33 26.57 1.42
C MET A 679 1.35 27.45 2.21
N TYR A 680 1.87 28.44 2.94
CA TYR A 680 1.03 29.40 3.68
C TYR A 680 0.19 30.23 2.72
N LYS A 681 0.82 30.77 1.65
CA LYS A 681 0.12 31.57 0.65
C LYS A 681 -0.99 30.77 -0.06
N LEU A 682 -0.71 29.53 -0.46
CA LEU A 682 -1.68 28.66 -1.11
C LEU A 682 -2.82 28.23 -0.18
N SER A 683 -2.56 28.00 1.09
CA SER A 683 -3.60 27.56 2.03
C SER A 683 -4.53 28.71 2.42
N TYR A 684 -3.97 29.90 2.71
CA TYR A 684 -4.71 31.04 3.25
C TYR A 684 -5.13 32.11 2.21
N TYR A 685 -4.95 31.85 0.91
CA TYR A 685 -5.41 32.77 -0.14
C TYR A 685 -6.90 33.09 0.00
N ARG A 686 -7.26 34.39 0.10
CA ARG A 686 -8.63 34.91 0.35
C ARG A 686 -9.31 34.46 1.65
N PHE A 687 -8.58 33.79 2.55
CA PHE A 687 -9.15 33.33 3.83
C PHE A 687 -9.32 34.47 4.84
N GLY A 688 -8.56 35.56 4.71
CA GLY A 688 -8.63 36.72 5.62
C GLY A 688 -9.96 37.48 5.58
N GLU A 689 -10.74 37.33 4.51
CA GLU A 689 -12.06 37.95 4.33
C GLU A 689 -13.19 37.08 4.90
N LEU A 690 -12.93 35.78 5.14
CA LEU A 690 -13.94 34.82 5.53
C LEU A 690 -14.18 34.84 7.05
N VAL A 691 -15.45 34.92 7.45
CA VAL A 691 -15.85 34.74 8.85
C VAL A 691 -16.20 33.26 9.06
N THR A 692 -15.33 32.53 9.76
CA THR A 692 -15.53 31.10 10.01
C THR A 692 -16.44 30.84 11.20
N GLU A 693 -16.31 31.58 12.31
CA GLU A 693 -17.06 31.35 13.55
C GLU A 693 -17.80 32.61 14.00
N TYR A 694 -19.02 32.44 14.50
CA TYR A 694 -19.83 33.55 14.99
C TYR A 694 -19.20 34.17 16.24
N GLY A 695 -18.91 35.48 16.20
CA GLY A 695 -18.27 36.20 17.29
C GLY A 695 -16.73 36.18 17.28
N LYS A 696 -16.10 35.59 16.25
CA LYS A 696 -14.65 35.64 16.03
C LYS A 696 -14.28 36.62 14.91
N PRO A 697 -13.04 37.17 14.90
CA PRO A 697 -12.59 38.05 13.82
C PRO A 697 -12.55 37.31 12.46
N PRO A 698 -12.63 38.05 11.33
CA PRO A 698 -12.46 37.46 10.01
C PRO A 698 -11.04 36.91 9.83
N GLY A 699 -10.91 35.76 9.16
CA GLY A 699 -9.65 35.02 9.02
C GLY A 699 -9.28 34.18 10.24
N TYR A 700 -10.27 33.64 10.97
CA TYR A 700 -10.02 32.76 12.11
C TYR A 700 -9.90 31.29 11.67
N ASP A 701 -8.76 30.66 11.93
CA ASP A 701 -8.52 29.25 11.63
C ASP A 701 -9.05 28.37 12.76
N ARG A 702 -10.07 27.54 12.46
CA ARG A 702 -10.69 26.65 13.45
C ARG A 702 -9.81 25.47 13.84
N ALA A 703 -8.92 25.01 12.96
CA ALA A 703 -8.06 23.87 13.24
C ALA A 703 -6.94 24.23 14.25
N ARG A 704 -6.47 25.49 14.25
CA ARG A 704 -5.44 26.00 15.17
C ARG A 704 -5.99 26.88 16.30
N GLY A 705 -7.20 27.39 16.16
CA GLY A 705 -7.80 28.30 17.13
C GLY A 705 -7.13 29.68 17.17
N VAL A 706 -6.59 30.16 16.05
CA VAL A 706 -5.87 31.45 15.97
C VAL A 706 -6.33 32.29 14.78
N GLU A 707 -6.20 33.60 14.91
CA GLU A 707 -6.37 34.54 13.79
C GLU A 707 -5.09 34.55 12.92
N ILE A 708 -5.26 34.51 11.61
CA ILE A 708 -4.13 34.50 10.68
C ILE A 708 -3.29 35.79 10.77
N GLY A 709 -1.97 35.65 10.61
CA GLY A 709 -1.03 36.76 10.59
C GLY A 709 -1.19 37.69 9.38
N ASN A 710 -1.19 37.12 8.18
CA ASN A 710 -1.33 37.87 6.93
C ASN A 710 -2.71 37.63 6.29
N LYS A 711 -3.51 38.70 6.18
CA LYS A 711 -4.87 38.64 5.62
C LYS A 711 -4.91 38.86 4.12
N ASP A 712 -3.99 39.66 3.59
CA ASP A 712 -3.99 40.11 2.21
C ASP A 712 -2.87 39.40 1.44
N ILE A 713 -3.16 38.17 1.00
CA ILE A 713 -2.21 37.35 0.24
C ILE A 713 -2.46 37.53 -1.26
N LYS A 714 -1.42 37.90 -2.00
CA LYS A 714 -1.41 37.94 -3.47
C LYS A 714 -0.49 36.86 -4.02
N LEU A 715 -0.94 36.18 -5.06
CA LEU A 715 -0.20 35.21 -5.85
C LEU A 715 0.21 35.87 -7.16
N GLU A 716 1.48 35.73 -7.56
CA GLU A 716 2.06 36.33 -8.76
C GLU A 716 2.14 35.32 -9.90
N HIS A 717 2.57 34.09 -9.60
CA HIS A 717 2.81 33.05 -10.60
C HIS A 717 1.73 31.96 -10.63
N LEU A 718 0.79 32.00 -9.68
CA LEU A 718 -0.26 31.00 -9.52
C LEU A 718 -1.65 31.63 -9.55
N GLU A 719 -2.62 30.93 -10.14
CA GLU A 719 -4.03 31.30 -10.13
C GLU A 719 -4.86 30.22 -9.43
N GLU A 720 -5.88 30.62 -8.66
CA GLU A 720 -6.84 29.70 -8.06
C GLU A 720 -7.73 29.10 -9.16
N ALA A 721 -7.66 27.80 -9.37
CA ALA A 721 -8.42 27.11 -10.42
C ALA A 721 -9.72 26.50 -9.88
N PHE A 722 -9.66 25.91 -8.68
CA PHE A 722 -10.81 25.31 -8.02
C PHE A 722 -10.62 25.25 -6.51
N THR A 723 -11.69 25.50 -5.76
CA THR A 723 -11.74 25.33 -4.31
C THR A 723 -13.08 24.65 -3.96
N THR A 724 -13.02 23.60 -3.14
CA THR A 724 -14.21 22.81 -2.78
C THR A 724 -15.22 23.59 -1.94
N SER A 725 -16.44 23.09 -1.84
CA SER A 725 -17.53 23.71 -1.09
C SER A 725 -17.17 24.09 0.36
N ASN A 726 -16.45 23.25 1.09
CA ASN A 726 -16.03 23.51 2.48
C ASN A 726 -14.55 23.92 2.59
N TRP A 727 -13.92 24.27 1.47
CA TRP A 727 -12.53 24.70 1.35
C TRP A 727 -11.50 23.68 1.85
N ILE A 728 -11.85 22.38 1.86
CA ILE A 728 -10.94 21.30 2.27
C ILE A 728 -9.84 21.07 1.25
N VAL A 729 -10.16 21.10 -0.05
CA VAL A 729 -9.17 20.90 -1.11
C VAL A 729 -9.14 22.12 -2.02
N ARG A 730 -7.93 22.61 -2.29
CA ARG A 730 -7.68 23.76 -3.16
C ARG A 730 -6.73 23.36 -4.28
N ILE A 731 -7.08 23.73 -5.50
CA ILE A 731 -6.33 23.44 -6.70
C ILE A 731 -5.93 24.76 -7.35
N TYR A 732 -4.63 24.93 -7.52
CA TYR A 732 -4.01 26.08 -8.16
C TYR A 732 -3.44 25.68 -9.51
N LYS A 733 -3.50 26.60 -10.47
CA LYS A 733 -2.89 26.44 -11.78
C LYS A 733 -1.67 27.35 -11.88
N ILE A 734 -0.60 26.83 -12.47
CA ILE A 734 0.64 27.55 -12.66
C ILE A 734 0.54 28.38 -13.94
N ASN A 735 0.84 29.67 -13.84
CA ASN A 735 0.79 30.58 -14.99
C ASN A 735 1.96 30.33 -15.95
N PRO A 736 1.73 30.43 -17.27
CA PRO A 736 2.82 30.44 -18.23
C PRO A 736 3.70 31.68 -18.02
N LEU A 737 4.97 31.59 -18.45
CA LEU A 737 5.88 32.73 -18.44
C LEU A 737 5.21 33.92 -19.13
N ARG A 738 5.22 35.08 -18.47
CA ARG A 738 4.83 36.33 -19.12
C ARG A 738 5.72 36.53 -20.34
N SER A 739 5.14 36.63 -21.53
CA SER A 739 5.86 37.04 -22.73
C SER A 739 6.39 38.46 -22.51
N SER A 740 7.66 38.58 -22.14
CA SER A 740 8.33 39.86 -21.93
C SER A 740 8.67 40.51 -23.27
N THR A 741 7.72 41.27 -23.81
CA THR A 741 7.97 42.55 -24.49
C THR A 741 7.13 43.60 -23.77
N ARG A 742 7.55 43.97 -22.57
CA ARG A 742 7.23 45.28 -21.99
C ARG A 742 8.56 45.83 -21.49
N ASP A 743 9.08 46.80 -22.24
CA ASP A 743 10.31 47.50 -21.93
C ASP A 743 10.29 48.00 -20.49
N VAL A 744 11.24 47.50 -19.69
CA VAL A 744 11.61 48.09 -18.42
C VAL A 744 12.49 49.30 -18.73
N SER A 745 11.85 50.42 -19.05
CA SER A 745 12.48 51.75 -19.02
C SER A 745 11.45 52.81 -18.67
N SER A 746 10.96 52.79 -17.43
CA SER A 746 10.35 53.97 -16.82
C SER A 746 11.40 54.68 -15.97
N HIS A 747 12.05 55.69 -16.56
CA HIS A 747 12.79 56.69 -15.81
C HIS A 747 11.86 57.42 -14.81
N PRO A 748 12.34 57.83 -13.62
CA PRO A 748 11.55 58.56 -12.65
C PRO A 748 11.49 60.04 -13.05
N THR A 749 10.34 60.51 -13.54
CA THR A 749 10.01 61.94 -13.58
C THR A 749 8.93 62.23 -12.55
N GLN A 750 9.26 63.13 -11.62
CA GLN A 750 8.32 63.70 -10.64
C GLN A 750 7.10 64.36 -11.33
N PRO A 751 5.94 64.40 -10.66
CA PRO A 751 4.68 64.80 -11.28
C PRO A 751 4.49 66.33 -11.28
N PRO A 752 3.87 66.92 -12.32
CA PRO A 752 3.03 68.09 -12.12
C PRO A 752 1.59 67.64 -11.82
N SER A 753 1.04 68.25 -10.80
CA SER A 753 -0.32 68.11 -10.27
C SER A 753 -1.39 68.35 -11.34
N HIS A 754 -2.21 67.33 -11.66
CA HIS A 754 -3.62 67.53 -11.98
C HIS A 754 -4.42 66.28 -11.60
N SER A 755 -5.23 66.43 -10.55
CA SER A 755 -6.20 65.45 -10.08
C SER A 755 -7.39 65.39 -11.03
N ASN A 756 -7.52 64.30 -11.79
CA ASN A 756 -8.80 63.93 -12.42
C ASN A 756 -9.38 62.72 -11.70
N THR A 757 -10.30 63.02 -10.77
CA THR A 757 -11.21 62.08 -10.14
C THR A 757 -12.19 61.56 -11.18
N CYS A 758 -12.07 60.28 -11.55
CA CYS A 758 -13.03 59.62 -12.43
C CYS A 758 -14.25 59.17 -11.63
N PHE A 759 -15.24 60.05 -11.49
CA PHE A 759 -16.60 59.68 -11.09
C PHE A 759 -17.33 59.04 -12.27
N GLN A 760 -17.47 57.72 -12.26
CA GLN A 760 -18.24 57.00 -13.27
C GLN A 760 -19.71 56.88 -12.80
N HIS A 761 -20.55 57.80 -13.25
CA HIS A 761 -22.01 57.64 -13.17
C HIS A 761 -22.54 57.06 -14.48
N ARG A 762 -23.19 55.88 -14.39
CA ARG A 762 -24.10 55.34 -15.41
C ARG A 762 -25.24 56.33 -15.68
N LYS A 763 -25.46 56.73 -16.94
CA LYS A 763 -26.80 56.85 -17.55
C LYS A 763 -26.71 57.08 -19.07
N LEU A 764 -27.35 56.14 -19.78
CA LEU A 764 -27.98 56.21 -21.11
C LEU A 764 -27.94 57.55 -21.86
N LYS A 765 -27.55 57.50 -23.15
CA LYS A 765 -28.26 58.23 -24.21
C LYS A 765 -28.04 57.61 -25.59
N LEU A 766 -29.12 57.06 -26.12
CA LEU A 766 -29.38 56.86 -27.56
C LEU A 766 -29.84 58.21 -28.16
N ASP A 767 -29.65 58.29 -29.47
CA ASP A 767 -30.27 59.18 -30.47
C ASP A 767 -29.72 60.60 -30.69
N HIS A 768 -29.07 60.77 -31.86
CA HIS A 768 -29.48 61.74 -32.88
C HIS A 768 -29.11 61.23 -34.29
N ILE A 769 -30.11 61.22 -35.18
CA ILE A 769 -30.06 60.81 -36.60
C ILE A 769 -30.14 62.05 -37.51
N GLN A 770 -29.52 61.92 -38.69
CA GLN A 770 -29.67 62.67 -39.97
C GLN A 770 -29.09 64.10 -40.03
N GLN A 771 -28.41 64.52 -41.11
CA GLN A 771 -28.73 64.31 -42.53
C GLN A 771 -27.55 64.73 -43.44
N SER A 772 -27.25 63.98 -44.50
CA SER A 772 -27.09 64.49 -45.89
C SER A 772 -26.53 63.39 -46.82
N CYS A 773 -27.36 62.87 -47.72
CA CYS A 773 -27.04 62.58 -49.14
C CYS A 773 -28.20 61.80 -49.79
N ASN A 774 -28.95 62.48 -50.67
CA ASN A 774 -29.35 61.96 -51.99
C ASN A 774 -30.20 62.99 -52.75
N ASN A 775 -29.77 63.33 -53.98
CA ASN A 775 -30.52 63.12 -55.23
C ASN A 775 -29.89 63.88 -56.40
N SER A 776 -29.57 63.17 -57.49
CA SER A 776 -30.25 63.34 -58.79
C SER A 776 -29.58 62.50 -59.90
N THR A 777 -30.44 62.05 -60.81
CA THR A 777 -30.29 61.06 -61.88
C THR A 777 -29.96 61.68 -63.24
N SER A 778 -29.21 60.97 -64.12
CA SER A 778 -29.61 60.57 -65.51
C SER A 778 -28.45 60.46 -66.53
N THR A 779 -28.63 59.51 -67.46
CA THR A 779 -28.11 59.36 -68.85
C THR A 779 -26.72 58.78 -69.20
N THR A 780 -26.81 57.66 -69.95
CA THR A 780 -26.06 57.21 -71.16
C THR A 780 -24.62 56.66 -71.11
N GLU A 781 -24.53 55.40 -71.58
CA GLU A 781 -23.49 54.75 -72.41
C GLU A 781 -22.04 54.57 -71.93
N GLY A 782 -21.54 53.33 -72.04
CA GLY A 782 -20.10 53.02 -72.06
C GLY A 782 -19.72 51.74 -71.32
N ALA A 783 -19.67 50.62 -72.03
CA ALA A 783 -19.18 49.33 -71.54
C ALA A 783 -17.66 49.37 -71.21
N PHE A 784 -17.22 48.65 -70.17
CA PHE A 784 -16.32 47.48 -70.30
C PHE A 784 -16.08 46.72 -68.96
N CYS A 785 -16.52 45.46 -68.99
CA CYS A 785 -16.10 44.22 -68.32
C CYS A 785 -15.47 44.12 -66.90
N ILE A 786 -16.25 43.45 -66.05
CA ILE A 786 -15.99 42.16 -65.35
C ILE A 786 -14.97 42.10 -64.20
N MET A 787 -15.49 41.96 -62.98
CA MET A 787 -15.12 40.86 -62.08
C MET A 787 -16.37 40.33 -61.37
N ILE A 788 -16.70 39.06 -61.64
CA ILE A 788 -17.82 38.34 -61.03
C ILE A 788 -17.33 37.70 -59.73
N SER A 789 -17.92 38.10 -58.61
CA SER A 789 -17.99 37.31 -57.38
C SER A 789 -19.44 36.86 -57.22
N LYS A 790 -19.66 35.55 -57.06
CA LYS A 790 -21.01 34.98 -56.88
C LYS A 790 -21.13 34.29 -55.52
N HIS A 791 -22.06 34.84 -54.77
CA HIS A 791 -22.69 34.42 -53.53
C HIS A 791 -23.45 33.07 -53.68
N VAL A 792 -23.43 32.24 -52.61
CA VAL A 792 -24.61 31.88 -51.76
C VAL A 792 -25.45 30.59 -51.95
N PHE A 793 -25.79 30.05 -50.75
CA PHE A 793 -26.89 29.18 -50.26
C PHE A 793 -27.01 27.72 -50.76
N ASP A 794 -27.14 26.77 -49.82
CA ASP A 794 -28.44 26.12 -49.55
C ASP A 794 -28.44 25.18 -48.33
N TYR A 795 -29.64 25.03 -47.74
CA TYR A 795 -30.00 24.30 -46.51
C TYR A 795 -31.15 23.30 -46.86
N PHE A 796 -31.00 22.00 -46.47
CA PHE A 796 -32.03 20.94 -46.21
C PHE A 796 -32.85 20.32 -47.39
N PRO A 797 -33.56 19.16 -47.24
CA PRO A 797 -33.25 17.81 -46.67
C PRO A 797 -33.88 16.59 -47.48
N VAL A 798 -34.09 15.41 -46.86
CA VAL A 798 -34.78 14.14 -47.30
C VAL A 798 -33.85 13.12 -48.00
N GLY A 799 -33.82 11.79 -47.80
CA GLY A 799 -34.61 10.79 -47.07
C GLY A 799 -34.69 9.48 -47.89
N ILE A 800 -34.56 8.31 -47.23
CA ILE A 800 -35.05 6.95 -47.63
C ILE A 800 -34.14 5.98 -48.45
N SER A 801 -33.81 4.86 -47.77
CA SER A 801 -33.67 3.43 -48.15
C SER A 801 -33.22 2.98 -49.55
N SER A 802 -32.34 1.98 -49.61
CA SER A 802 -32.72 0.56 -49.81
C SER A 802 -31.49 -0.34 -50.09
N SER A 803 -31.69 -1.63 -49.79
CA SER A 803 -30.75 -2.74 -49.79
C SER A 803 -30.75 -3.48 -51.15
N LEU A 804 -29.76 -4.37 -51.33
CA LEU A 804 -29.70 -5.55 -52.23
C LEU A 804 -29.24 -5.40 -53.70
N SER A 805 -28.05 -5.93 -53.99
CA SER A 805 -27.74 -7.02 -54.96
C SER A 805 -26.22 -6.99 -55.27
N SER A 806 -25.35 -7.92 -54.84
CA SER A 806 -25.25 -9.38 -55.04
C SER A 806 -24.63 -9.79 -56.39
N ILE A 807 -23.41 -10.38 -56.29
CA ILE A 807 -22.79 -11.43 -57.12
C ILE A 807 -22.09 -11.02 -58.42
N PHE A 808 -20.77 -11.26 -58.52
CA PHE A 808 -20.14 -12.16 -59.52
C PHE A 808 -18.64 -12.47 -59.19
N LEU A 809 -18.34 -13.77 -58.97
CA LEU A 809 -17.06 -14.56 -59.05
C LEU A 809 -15.78 -14.09 -58.30
N LYS A 810 -15.01 -14.80 -57.44
CA LYS A 810 -14.59 -16.22 -57.13
C LYS A 810 -13.62 -16.95 -58.10
N VAL A 811 -12.36 -17.17 -57.62
CA VAL A 811 -11.55 -18.44 -57.56
C VAL A 811 -10.85 -18.86 -58.88
N VAL A 812 -9.57 -19.30 -59.02
CA VAL A 812 -8.61 -20.25 -58.36
C VAL A 812 -7.17 -19.85 -58.83
N LEU A 813 -6.05 -19.90 -58.08
CA LEU A 813 -5.13 -21.05 -57.98
C LEU A 813 -3.98 -20.85 -56.97
N TYR A 814 -3.62 -21.98 -56.37
CA TYR A 814 -2.74 -22.26 -55.25
C TYR A 814 -1.56 -23.11 -55.79
N LEU A 815 -0.34 -22.88 -55.28
CA LEU A 815 0.74 -23.85 -54.91
C LEU A 815 2.18 -23.50 -55.35
N SER A 816 3.00 -23.28 -54.31
CA SER A 816 4.33 -23.85 -54.02
C SER A 816 5.58 -23.39 -54.78
N VAL A 817 6.52 -22.72 -54.10
CA VAL A 817 7.77 -23.26 -53.52
C VAL A 817 8.68 -22.11 -53.02
N GLU A 818 9.10 -22.22 -51.76
CA GLU A 818 10.31 -21.71 -51.05
C GLU A 818 10.94 -20.32 -51.32
N GLY A 819 11.17 -19.57 -50.23
CA GLY A 819 12.07 -18.42 -50.21
C GLY A 819 11.93 -17.51 -48.98
N HIS A 820 12.45 -17.96 -47.82
CA HIS A 820 12.63 -17.15 -46.60
C HIS A 820 13.37 -15.84 -46.86
N TRP A 821 12.86 -14.68 -46.43
CA TRP A 821 13.64 -13.56 -45.84
C TRP A 821 12.72 -12.62 -45.03
N THR A 822 12.85 -12.66 -43.71
CA THR A 822 12.19 -11.77 -42.73
C THR A 822 13.12 -10.59 -42.39
N TRP A 823 12.67 -9.35 -42.63
CA TRP A 823 13.38 -8.16 -42.15
C TRP A 823 12.90 -7.76 -40.75
N ARG A 824 13.75 -7.98 -39.75
CA ARG A 824 13.57 -7.59 -38.35
C ARG A 824 14.23 -6.22 -38.13
N ARG A 825 13.44 -5.20 -37.79
CA ARG A 825 13.89 -3.83 -37.44
C ARG A 825 14.52 -3.90 -36.04
N ARG A 826 15.86 -3.74 -35.94
CA ARG A 826 16.65 -3.76 -34.70
C ARG A 826 17.12 -2.33 -34.39
N GLU A 827 16.99 -1.94 -33.12
CA GLU A 827 17.36 -0.64 -32.56
C GLU A 827 18.87 -0.38 -32.68
N GLU A 828 19.25 0.67 -33.42
CA GLU A 828 20.58 1.28 -33.36
C GLU A 828 20.47 2.61 -32.62
N GLY A 829 20.86 2.62 -31.33
CA GLY A 829 20.83 3.83 -30.50
C GLY A 829 21.86 3.85 -29.36
N SER A 830 22.80 2.90 -29.30
CA SER A 830 23.64 2.68 -28.12
C SER A 830 25.13 2.45 -28.41
N LEU A 831 25.69 3.06 -29.45
CA LEU A 831 27.08 2.81 -29.88
C LEU A 831 28.10 3.94 -29.71
N LEU A 832 27.78 5.08 -29.06
CA LEU A 832 28.70 6.24 -29.03
C LEU A 832 29.13 6.75 -27.64
N LYS A 833 29.12 5.91 -26.61
CA LYS A 833 29.75 6.27 -25.32
C LYS A 833 30.53 5.10 -24.76
N MET A 834 31.83 4.99 -25.08
CA MET A 834 32.86 4.41 -24.22
C MET A 834 34.22 4.42 -24.94
N GLY A 835 35.13 5.29 -24.51
CA GLY A 835 36.54 5.32 -24.93
C GLY A 835 37.18 6.68 -24.61
N ASN A 836 37.78 6.83 -23.42
CA ASN A 836 38.55 8.03 -23.08
C ASN A 836 40.02 7.84 -23.53
N LYS A 837 40.40 8.44 -24.66
CA LYS A 837 41.79 8.52 -25.12
C LYS A 837 42.45 9.78 -24.52
N TYR A 838 43.69 9.67 -24.01
CA TYR A 838 44.44 10.80 -23.45
C TYR A 838 45.43 11.38 -24.49
N TYR A 839 45.47 12.70 -24.63
CA TYR A 839 46.44 13.43 -25.44
C TYR A 839 47.58 13.90 -24.53
N GLY A 840 48.84 13.68 -24.93
CA GLY A 840 50.01 14.05 -24.12
C GLY A 840 50.10 15.56 -23.81
N GLU A 841 50.87 15.90 -22.77
CA GLU A 841 50.97 17.25 -22.18
C GLU A 841 51.28 18.34 -23.22
N CYS A 842 50.33 19.25 -23.41
CA CYS A 842 50.52 20.49 -24.15
C CYS A 842 50.22 21.66 -23.20
N HIS A 843 51.19 22.55 -23.02
CA HIS A 843 51.01 23.75 -22.20
C HIS A 843 50.01 24.72 -22.84
N GLU A 844 49.19 25.38 -21.99
CA GLU A 844 48.07 26.29 -22.32
C GLU A 844 48.35 27.40 -23.36
N LYS A 845 49.61 27.70 -23.69
CA LYS A 845 49.98 28.82 -24.59
C LYS A 845 50.49 28.40 -25.98
N SER A 846 50.43 27.12 -26.33
CA SER A 846 50.92 26.61 -27.62
C SER A 846 49.79 26.48 -28.67
N ILE A 847 49.92 27.18 -29.81
CA ILE A 847 48.93 27.20 -30.91
C ILE A 847 49.05 25.96 -31.84
N HIS A 848 50.11 25.15 -31.72
CA HIS A 848 50.31 23.96 -32.55
C HIS A 848 50.65 22.72 -31.71
N CYS A 849 49.62 22.02 -31.24
CA CYS A 849 49.77 20.68 -30.68
C CYS A 849 48.86 19.70 -31.43
N LEU A 850 49.45 18.94 -32.37
CA LEU A 850 48.80 17.81 -33.05
C LEU A 850 49.72 16.59 -32.87
N LYS A 851 49.44 15.77 -31.85
CA LYS A 851 49.93 14.38 -31.78
C LYS A 851 48.72 13.45 -31.56
N PRO A 852 48.61 12.33 -32.29
CA PRO A 852 47.48 11.40 -32.14
C PRO A 852 47.55 10.62 -30.82
N ALA A 853 46.38 10.39 -30.21
CA ALA A 853 46.23 9.68 -28.94
C ALA A 853 46.24 8.16 -29.17
N ASN A 854 47.38 7.52 -28.94
CA ASN A 854 47.58 6.10 -29.24
C ASN A 854 47.53 5.17 -28.01
N LYS A 855 47.08 5.64 -26.83
CA LYS A 855 46.93 4.84 -25.60
C LYS A 855 45.65 5.20 -24.85
N GLU A 856 44.91 4.19 -24.39
CA GLU A 856 43.78 4.36 -23.48
C GLU A 856 44.26 4.62 -22.04
N ALA A 857 43.57 5.51 -21.33
CA ALA A 857 43.80 5.77 -19.91
C ALA A 857 43.03 4.73 -19.08
N SER A 858 43.73 3.65 -18.71
CA SER A 858 43.37 2.58 -17.77
C SER A 858 42.07 1.79 -18.01
N LEU A 859 41.97 0.63 -17.35
CA LEU A 859 40.96 -0.42 -17.56
C LEU A 859 39.72 -0.27 -16.64
N GLU A 860 39.68 0.70 -15.71
CA GLU A 860 38.59 0.85 -14.74
C GLU A 860 38.17 2.31 -14.51
N ARG A 861 36.91 2.51 -14.12
CA ARG A 861 36.16 3.78 -14.06
C ARG A 861 36.66 4.74 -12.97
N GLU A 862 37.73 5.48 -13.21
CA GLU A 862 38.03 6.70 -12.45
C GLU A 862 38.13 7.90 -13.39
N THR A 863 37.20 8.85 -13.23
CA THR A 863 37.26 10.17 -13.88
C THR A 863 38.05 11.11 -12.98
N ASP A 864 39.33 11.26 -13.27
CA ASP A 864 40.18 12.27 -12.64
C ASP A 864 39.91 13.63 -13.32
N ASN A 865 39.16 14.51 -12.64
CA ASN A 865 38.66 15.77 -13.20
C ASN A 865 39.75 16.83 -13.44
N GLU A 866 40.98 16.62 -12.95
CA GLU A 866 42.04 17.64 -13.01
C GLU A 866 42.83 17.66 -14.34
N ARG A 867 42.62 16.69 -15.24
CA ARG A 867 43.44 16.53 -16.47
C ARG A 867 42.69 16.67 -17.81
N TRP A 868 41.40 17.02 -17.79
CA TRP A 868 40.56 17.07 -19.00
C TRP A 868 40.11 18.49 -19.35
N ALA A 869 40.45 18.96 -20.57
CA ALA A 869 39.88 20.18 -21.15
C ALA A 869 39.59 19.95 -22.66
N PRO A 870 38.32 20.03 -23.12
CA PRO A 870 38.00 19.94 -24.54
C PRO A 870 38.26 21.28 -25.28
N PRO A 871 38.64 21.26 -26.56
CA PRO A 871 38.93 22.48 -27.32
C PRO A 871 37.66 23.27 -27.71
N PRO A 872 37.74 24.62 -27.80
CA PRO A 872 36.60 25.54 -27.85
C PRO A 872 35.80 25.63 -29.17
N GLN A 873 36.12 24.86 -30.22
CA GLN A 873 35.50 25.01 -31.55
C GLN A 873 34.42 23.96 -31.92
N THR A 874 34.02 23.07 -31.00
CA THR A 874 33.08 21.97 -31.30
C THR A 874 31.60 22.25 -30.98
N TRP A 875 31.26 23.45 -30.51
CA TRP A 875 29.89 23.84 -30.16
C TRP A 875 28.96 24.06 -31.39
N ASP A 876 29.50 24.45 -32.55
CA ASP A 876 28.68 24.91 -33.70
C ASP A 876 28.27 23.81 -34.70
N LEU A 877 28.87 22.61 -34.63
CA LEU A 877 28.57 21.51 -35.58
C LEU A 877 27.62 20.44 -35.03
N THR A 878 27.49 20.32 -33.71
CA THR A 878 26.57 19.37 -33.07
C THR A 878 25.16 19.94 -32.94
N SER A 879 25.03 21.26 -32.79
CA SER A 879 23.78 22.01 -32.73
C SER A 879 23.03 22.07 -34.07
N SER A 880 23.73 22.03 -35.20
CA SER A 880 23.13 22.03 -36.55
C SER A 880 22.62 20.66 -37.01
N ALA A 881 23.20 19.56 -36.52
CA ALA A 881 22.75 18.19 -36.83
C ALA A 881 21.48 17.78 -36.05
N TRP A 882 21.30 18.29 -34.83
CA TRP A 882 20.11 18.05 -34.02
C TRP A 882 18.88 18.83 -34.51
N ALA A 883 19.06 20.04 -35.06
CA ALA A 883 17.97 20.83 -35.63
C ALA A 883 17.38 20.20 -36.93
N GLY A 884 18.19 19.47 -37.70
CA GLY A 884 17.75 18.82 -38.94
C GLY A 884 16.94 17.53 -38.77
N LEU A 885 17.11 16.81 -37.65
CA LEU A 885 16.33 15.60 -37.33
C LEU A 885 15.00 15.92 -36.66
N TYR A 886 14.90 17.08 -35.99
CA TYR A 886 13.68 17.52 -35.30
C TYR A 886 12.61 18.06 -36.25
N PHE A 887 12.99 18.53 -37.44
CA PHE A 887 12.04 19.07 -38.44
C PHE A 887 11.38 18.02 -39.34
N ARG A 888 11.70 16.73 -39.18
CA ARG A 888 11.17 15.64 -40.02
C ARG A 888 10.05 14.82 -39.39
N SER A 889 9.66 15.09 -38.14
CA SER A 889 8.55 14.39 -37.46
C SER A 889 7.28 15.22 -37.25
N LEU A 890 7.25 16.50 -37.66
CA LEU A 890 6.06 17.34 -37.66
C LEU A 890 5.69 17.72 -39.09
N LEU A 891 4.69 17.02 -39.65
CA LEU A 891 3.72 17.41 -40.70
C LEU A 891 3.39 16.21 -41.60
N MET A 892 2.54 15.30 -41.08
CA MET A 892 1.61 14.51 -41.88
C MET A 892 0.22 15.08 -41.57
N GLY A 893 -0.25 16.00 -42.42
CA GLY A 893 -1.59 16.59 -42.31
C GLY A 893 -1.73 17.85 -43.17
N SER A 894 -2.48 17.71 -44.27
CA SER A 894 -3.03 18.74 -45.18
C SER A 894 -2.12 19.45 -46.17
N ASP A 895 -2.26 19.01 -47.43
CA ASP A 895 -2.59 19.79 -48.64
C ASP A 895 -1.79 21.06 -49.01
N SER A 896 -0.86 20.81 -49.95
CA SER A 896 -0.61 21.57 -51.18
C SER A 896 -0.31 23.08 -51.10
N ILE A 897 0.99 23.43 -51.15
CA ILE A 897 1.51 24.55 -51.95
C ILE A 897 2.86 24.14 -52.58
N CYS A 898 3.02 24.50 -53.85
CA CYS A 898 4.01 24.01 -54.81
C CYS A 898 5.11 25.05 -55.11
N LEU A 899 6.32 24.55 -55.43
CA LEU A 899 7.43 25.14 -56.24
C LEU A 899 8.30 26.24 -55.56
N THR A 900 9.64 26.24 -55.66
CA THR A 900 10.49 25.84 -56.80
C THR A 900 11.91 25.47 -56.35
N LEU A 901 12.43 24.32 -56.78
CA LEU A 901 13.80 23.83 -56.57
C LEU A 901 14.59 24.01 -57.87
N GLN A 902 15.69 24.77 -57.84
CA GLN A 902 16.70 24.77 -58.91
C GLN A 902 17.72 23.66 -58.64
N LEU A 903 17.69 22.64 -59.50
CA LEU A 903 18.68 21.57 -59.58
C LEU A 903 19.98 22.08 -60.19
N GLY A 904 21.08 22.00 -59.43
CA GLY A 904 22.40 22.34 -59.95
C GLY A 904 23.57 22.08 -59.00
N ASN A 905 23.81 20.82 -58.60
CA ASN A 905 25.13 20.17 -58.49
C ASN A 905 25.12 18.99 -57.50
N ARG A 906 25.70 17.87 -57.96
CA ARG A 906 25.87 16.63 -57.21
C ARG A 906 26.99 16.77 -56.16
N GLY A 907 26.70 16.43 -54.91
CA GLY A 907 27.72 16.25 -53.85
C GLY A 907 27.14 15.64 -52.57
N MET A 908 27.46 14.37 -52.28
CA MET A 908 27.18 13.71 -51.00
C MET A 908 28.12 14.27 -49.91
N GLY A 909 27.70 15.32 -49.20
CA GLY A 909 28.51 16.04 -48.20
C GLY A 909 28.66 15.40 -46.81
N PRO A 910 27.63 14.78 -46.20
CA PRO A 910 27.75 14.33 -44.80
C PRO A 910 28.44 12.97 -44.63
N LEU A 911 28.20 12.03 -45.56
CA LEU A 911 28.66 10.65 -45.44
C LEU A 911 30.15 10.48 -45.76
N SER A 912 30.68 11.29 -46.69
CA SER A 912 32.10 11.29 -47.07
C SER A 912 33.00 11.87 -45.97
N SER A 913 32.47 12.79 -45.17
CA SER A 913 33.17 13.40 -44.04
C SER A 913 33.30 12.44 -42.85
N LEU A 914 32.27 11.60 -42.61
CA LEU A 914 32.28 10.53 -41.62
C LEU A 914 33.21 9.36 -42.01
N LEU A 915 33.24 9.00 -43.30
CA LEU A 915 34.15 7.97 -43.82
C LEU A 915 35.62 8.39 -43.73
N LYS A 916 35.94 9.67 -44.02
CA LYS A 916 37.28 10.23 -43.82
C LYS A 916 37.71 10.28 -42.36
N TRP A 917 36.79 10.47 -41.41
CA TRP A 917 37.11 10.45 -39.98
C TRP A 917 37.48 9.04 -39.50
N ASN A 918 36.84 8.00 -40.03
CA ASN A 918 37.14 6.60 -39.71
C ASN A 918 38.51 6.13 -40.28
N GLU A 919 39.00 6.79 -41.33
CA GLU A 919 40.36 6.56 -41.88
C GLU A 919 41.46 7.22 -41.03
N VAL A 920 41.12 8.25 -40.24
CA VAL A 920 42.09 9.04 -39.45
C VAL A 920 42.26 8.52 -38.02
N ASP A 921 41.29 7.77 -37.47
CA ASP A 921 41.36 7.18 -36.13
C ASP A 921 41.15 5.66 -36.18
N LEU A 922 42.22 4.91 -36.45
CA LEU A 922 42.19 3.44 -36.49
C LEU A 922 41.87 2.88 -35.08
N PRO A 923 40.96 1.89 -34.95
CA PRO A 923 40.66 1.27 -33.66
C PRO A 923 41.91 0.59 -33.10
N SER A 924 42.13 0.71 -31.79
CA SER A 924 43.26 0.09 -31.13
C SER A 924 43.18 -1.43 -31.27
N ARG A 925 44.32 -2.13 -31.17
CA ARG A 925 44.37 -3.60 -31.26
C ARG A 925 43.46 -4.26 -30.21
N GLU A 926 43.33 -3.64 -29.05
CA GLU A 926 42.50 -4.10 -27.92
C GLU A 926 41.01 -3.87 -28.18
N GLU A 927 40.65 -2.75 -28.79
CA GLU A 927 39.27 -2.46 -29.21
C GLU A 927 38.79 -3.41 -30.30
N LYS A 928 39.70 -3.76 -31.23
CA LYS A 928 39.44 -4.75 -32.29
C LYS A 928 39.19 -6.15 -31.72
N LEU A 929 40.03 -6.60 -30.77
CA LEU A 929 39.83 -7.86 -30.05
C LEU A 929 38.53 -7.89 -29.22
N ARG A 930 38.11 -6.75 -28.65
CA ARG A 930 36.85 -6.65 -27.88
C ARG A 930 35.61 -6.70 -28.77
N ASN A 931 35.68 -6.15 -29.98
CA ASN A 931 34.60 -6.22 -30.96
C ASN A 931 34.49 -7.62 -31.57
N ASP A 932 35.61 -8.28 -31.85
CA ASP A 932 35.63 -9.65 -32.39
C ASP A 932 35.13 -10.68 -31.36
N SER A 933 35.48 -10.51 -30.07
CA SER A 933 34.97 -11.37 -28.98
C SER A 933 33.48 -11.17 -28.71
N ARG A 934 32.92 -9.98 -28.92
CA ARG A 934 31.46 -9.74 -28.83
C ARG A 934 30.68 -10.32 -30.02
N GLN A 935 31.28 -10.39 -31.20
CA GLN A 935 30.65 -11.07 -32.34
C GLN A 935 30.52 -12.58 -32.09
N LEU A 936 31.54 -13.22 -31.50
CA LEU A 936 31.51 -14.64 -31.12
C LEU A 936 30.47 -14.95 -30.02
N LEU A 937 30.28 -14.05 -29.06
CA LEU A 937 29.26 -14.18 -28.00
C LEU A 937 27.82 -13.93 -28.46
N SER A 938 27.62 -13.33 -29.65
CA SER A 938 26.28 -13.12 -30.23
C SER A 938 25.84 -14.25 -31.18
N ALA A 939 26.73 -15.21 -31.43
CA ALA A 939 26.48 -16.39 -32.27
C ALA A 939 26.30 -17.70 -31.45
N GLN A 940 26.31 -17.60 -30.11
CA GLN A 940 25.76 -18.58 -29.15
C GLN A 940 24.46 -18.02 -28.57
#